data_AF-A0AAD5IFZ8-F1
#
_entry.id   AF-A0AAD5IFZ8-F1
#
_cell.length_a   1.000
_cell.length_b   1.000
_cell.length_c   1.000
_cell.angle_alpha   90.00
_cell.angle_beta   90.00
_cell.angle_gamma   90.00
#
_symmetry.space_group_name_H-M   'P 1'
#
loop_
_entity.id
_entity.type
_entity.pdbx_description
1 polymer ?
#
loop_
_entity_poly.entity_id
_entity_poly.type
_entity_poly.pdbx_seq_one_letter_code
_entity_poly.pdbx_strand_id
1 'polypeptide(L)'
;MNNPSLLSTTASPTRPFLNPSPFRFNTQPLSKRHRFRVSFPRNSAASNLAPSSSKPGSDVFGPSKDLSGIQPVVEKLSPPLRLATSAIVIAAAAFAGFKLGFRFGGNRNLAIGGAAVFCAAGGAVAYAMNAAVPEVAAVRLHDYIAGFDDPGAVKREDIEAIANKYGVSKQDEAFNSELCDIYCRFVTSVFPPGNEELRGDEVEKIIKFKNALGIDDPDAASMHMEIGRRLFRLRLEVGDRDGDIEQRRAFQKLIYVSTLVFGEASSFLLPWKRVFKVTDSQVEIAIRDNAKRLYASKLKSLGRDVDPAQLVSLRESQLSYRLSDELADDLFREHTRKLVEENIIAALNILKSRTRAVKGVTQVVEELDKVLAFNNLLISLKEHADADRFARGVGPVSLIGGDLDGDRKIDDLKLLYRAYVADSLSGGRMAENKIAGLNQLRNIFGLGKREAEAIALDVTSKVYRKRLSQAVSGGDLEAADSKAAFLQKLCEELHFDPQRASQIHEEIYRQKLQSCVAAGELSEENVSALLKLRVMLCIPQQIVEAAHTDICGSLFEKVVRDAISSGVDGYDSETKKAVRKAAHGLRLTREAAMSIASKAVRRVFINYVKRARSAENRTEAAKELKKLIAFNTLVVTELVADIKGEASDSSQEEPIKEEEKQIDEDEDEEEWESLETLRKINPSKELAEKLGKQGQTEITLKDDLPERDRTDLYKTYLLYCLTGEVRTIPFGAQITTKRDDSEYLLLNQLGGIFGLTQKEIVDVHRGLAEQAFKQQAAVILADGQLTKARVEQLNEVQKQVGLPSEYAQKIIKNITTTKMAAAIETAVGQGRLNIKQIRELKEAGVDLDNMIAESLRENLFKKTVDEIFSSGTGEFDAEEVYEKIPADLNIKVEKAKHVVVELARNRLSNSLIQAVSLLRQRNRKGVVSSLNDLLACDKAVPAEPLSWDVPDELSDLFAIYMKSEPAAEKLSRLQYLLGISDSTAAALREMGDTLLSVGAEEEKFVF
;
A
#
# COMPACT_ATOMS: atom_id res chain seq x y z
N MET A 1 -26.20 7.48 21.07
CA MET A 1 -25.70 7.38 22.46
C MET A 1 -24.19 7.59 22.44
N ASN A 2 -23.66 8.23 23.49
CA ASN A 2 -22.28 8.26 23.99
C ASN A 2 -21.08 8.49 23.01
N ASN A 3 -20.48 9.68 23.14
CA ASN A 3 -19.03 9.96 22.99
C ASN A 3 -18.21 9.24 24.10
N PRO A 4 -16.87 9.05 23.97
CA PRO A 4 -15.83 10.09 24.23
C PRO A 4 -14.91 10.35 23.00
N SER A 5 -14.31 11.54 22.73
CA SER A 5 -13.40 12.43 23.53
C SER A 5 -11.99 11.83 23.71
N LEU A 6 -10.85 12.52 23.53
CA LEU A 6 -10.42 13.90 23.15
C LEU A 6 -9.18 13.78 22.19
N LEU A 7 -8.47 14.78 21.64
CA LEU A 7 -8.32 16.26 21.75
C LEU A 7 -8.64 16.93 20.38
N SER A 8 -8.65 18.25 20.09
CA SER A 8 -7.99 19.50 20.57
C SER A 8 -6.54 19.74 20.03
N THR A 9 -6.11 20.92 19.55
CA THR A 9 -6.78 22.25 19.45
C THR A 9 -6.16 23.17 18.37
N THR A 10 -7.03 23.76 17.51
CA THR A 10 -7.12 25.19 17.04
C THR A 10 -5.89 26.09 16.73
N ALA A 11 -5.99 27.18 15.96
CA ALA A 11 -6.88 27.62 14.84
C ALA A 11 -6.50 29.07 14.44
N SER A 12 -6.76 29.46 13.19
CA SER A 12 -6.80 30.85 12.72
C SER A 12 -8.23 31.41 12.71
N PRO A 13 -8.43 32.74 12.87
CA PRO A 13 -9.58 33.41 12.26
C PRO A 13 -9.26 34.73 11.54
N THR A 14 -10.22 35.25 10.77
CA THR A 14 -10.06 36.41 9.87
C THR A 14 -11.14 37.49 10.03
N ARG A 15 -10.71 38.77 10.11
CA ARG A 15 -11.51 40.00 9.81
C ARG A 15 -12.73 40.25 10.74
N PRO A 16 -13.50 41.37 10.64
CA PRO A 16 -13.38 42.56 9.78
C PRO A 16 -13.35 43.94 10.50
N PHE A 17 -13.43 45.00 9.69
CA PHE A 17 -13.45 46.45 9.97
C PHE A 17 -14.24 46.99 11.19
N LEU A 18 -13.74 48.13 11.73
CA LEU A 18 -14.54 49.35 11.94
C LEU A 18 -13.63 50.59 12.02
N ASN A 19 -14.18 51.79 11.84
CA ASN A 19 -13.50 53.10 11.92
C ASN A 19 -14.35 54.03 12.80
N PRO A 20 -13.76 54.85 13.70
CA PRO A 20 -13.85 56.29 13.44
C PRO A 20 -12.68 57.16 13.97
N SER A 21 -12.68 58.41 13.51
CA SER A 21 -11.89 59.55 14.01
C SER A 21 -12.85 60.70 14.41
N PRO A 22 -12.43 61.85 14.98
CA PRO A 22 -11.17 62.20 15.66
C PRO A 22 -11.39 62.84 17.06
N PHE A 23 -10.34 63.14 17.83
CA PHE A 23 -10.39 64.16 18.90
C PHE A 23 -9.12 65.03 19.00
N ARG A 24 -9.21 66.14 19.75
CA ARG A 24 -8.35 67.34 19.61
C ARG A 24 -7.20 67.45 20.62
N PHE A 25 -6.21 68.24 20.21
CA PHE A 25 -5.14 68.90 20.97
C PHE A 25 -5.40 69.21 22.46
N ASN A 26 -4.32 69.12 23.24
CA ASN A 26 -3.99 70.13 24.26
C ASN A 26 -2.47 70.45 24.17
N THR A 27 -2.00 71.55 24.78
CA THR A 27 -0.79 72.25 24.34
C THR A 27 0.16 72.75 25.44
N GLN A 28 1.47 72.66 25.15
CA GLN A 28 2.55 73.54 25.66
C GLN A 28 2.95 73.39 27.16
N PRO A 29 4.11 73.94 27.63
CA PRO A 29 5.01 74.88 26.95
C PRO A 29 6.51 74.53 26.83
N LEU A 30 7.12 75.26 25.88
CA LEU A 30 8.53 75.40 25.51
C LEU A 30 9.55 75.63 26.63
N SER A 31 10.80 75.22 26.36
CA SER A 31 12.00 76.00 26.72
C SER A 31 12.69 76.53 25.43
N LYS A 32 13.48 77.60 25.53
CA LYS A 32 13.94 78.42 24.39
C LYS A 32 15.45 78.37 24.16
N ARG A 33 15.81 78.54 22.87
CA ARG A 33 16.98 79.26 22.26
C ARG A 33 17.88 78.36 21.39
N HIS A 34 18.49 78.82 20.31
CA HIS A 34 18.39 80.08 19.54
C HIS A 34 18.53 79.75 18.04
N ARG A 35 18.03 80.61 17.14
CA ARG A 35 18.33 80.54 15.69
C ARG A 35 19.44 81.53 15.34
N PHE A 36 20.34 81.13 14.43
CA PHE A 36 20.89 82.06 13.43
C PHE A 36 20.29 81.75 12.06
N ARG A 37 20.33 82.75 11.17
CA ARG A 37 19.56 82.79 9.92
C ARG A 37 20.45 83.37 8.83
N VAL A 38 20.75 82.56 7.82
CA VAL A 38 21.24 83.03 6.52
C VAL A 38 20.32 82.46 5.45
N SER A 39 20.07 83.25 4.42
CA SER A 39 19.10 82.98 3.35
C SER A 39 19.59 83.62 2.08
N PHE A 40 19.43 82.97 0.93
CA PHE A 40 19.17 83.52 -0.43
C PHE A 40 19.08 82.33 -1.41
N PRO A 41 18.54 82.50 -2.64
CA PRO A 41 17.19 82.96 -2.88
C PRO A 41 16.36 81.92 -3.66
N ARG A 42 15.05 81.93 -3.47
CA ARG A 42 14.11 81.12 -4.27
C ARG A 42 13.72 81.91 -5.51
N ASN A 43 13.94 81.36 -6.71
CA ASN A 43 13.37 81.90 -7.93
C ASN A 43 12.68 80.77 -8.71
N SER A 44 11.46 81.02 -9.17
CA SER A 44 10.64 80.01 -9.86
C SER A 44 9.71 80.71 -10.85
N ALA A 45 10.06 80.65 -12.14
CA ALA A 45 9.24 81.13 -13.24
C ALA A 45 9.16 80.01 -14.28
N ALA A 46 7.98 79.42 -14.44
CA ALA A 46 7.71 78.48 -15.53
C ALA A 46 7.16 79.26 -16.73
N SER A 47 7.79 79.08 -17.89
CA SER A 47 7.33 79.58 -19.18
C SER A 47 7.52 78.50 -20.24
N ASN A 48 6.41 77.96 -20.76
CA ASN A 48 6.46 76.97 -21.81
C ASN A 48 7.01 77.57 -23.11
N LEU A 49 7.95 76.89 -23.76
CA LEU A 49 8.24 77.03 -25.19
C LEU A 49 8.72 75.67 -25.73
N ALA A 50 8.35 75.36 -26.97
CA ALA A 50 8.58 74.05 -27.59
C ALA A 50 10.06 73.85 -28.01
N PRO A 51 10.55 72.60 -28.09
CA PRO A 51 11.94 72.33 -28.45
C PRO A 51 12.21 72.69 -29.92
N SER A 52 13.32 73.39 -30.16
CA SER A 52 13.95 73.49 -31.48
C SER A 52 15.14 72.53 -31.56
N SER A 53 15.43 72.03 -32.76
CA SER A 53 16.32 70.89 -32.95
C SER A 53 17.81 71.24 -32.85
N SER A 54 18.52 70.49 -32.01
CA SER A 54 19.98 70.29 -32.11
C SER A 54 20.30 68.81 -31.89
N LYS A 55 21.47 68.36 -32.34
CA LYS A 55 21.83 66.93 -32.39
C LYS A 55 22.28 66.42 -31.00
N PRO A 56 22.03 65.14 -30.66
CA PRO A 56 22.50 64.55 -29.40
C PRO A 56 24.01 64.24 -29.47
N GLY A 57 24.85 65.26 -29.29
CA GLY A 57 26.21 65.09 -28.78
C GLY A 57 26.14 64.89 -27.28
N SER A 58 26.93 63.95 -26.74
CA SER A 58 26.87 63.57 -25.33
C SER A 58 27.72 64.48 -24.46
N ASP A 59 27.18 65.66 -24.12
CA ASP A 59 27.76 66.54 -23.08
C ASP A 59 27.55 65.91 -21.68
N VAL A 60 28.40 64.93 -21.35
CA VAL A 60 28.35 64.15 -20.10
C VAL A 60 28.79 64.96 -18.89
N PHE A 61 29.68 65.94 -19.09
CA PHE A 61 30.33 66.68 -18.01
C PHE A 61 29.70 68.06 -17.78
N GLY A 62 29.16 68.69 -18.83
CA GLY A 62 28.56 70.02 -18.82
C GLY A 62 29.50 71.09 -19.38
N PRO A 63 28.97 72.31 -19.62
CA PRO A 63 29.75 73.41 -20.17
C PRO A 63 30.90 73.86 -19.26
N SER A 64 31.98 74.35 -19.87
CA SER A 64 33.18 74.91 -19.23
C SER A 64 32.87 75.97 -18.17
N LYS A 65 33.71 76.06 -17.13
CA LYS A 65 33.48 76.91 -15.95
C LYS A 65 34.29 78.21 -16.02
N ASP A 66 33.61 79.35 -15.94
CA ASP A 66 34.26 80.67 -15.93
C ASP A 66 35.03 80.94 -14.62
N LEU A 67 36.28 81.42 -14.74
CA LEU A 67 37.12 81.85 -13.61
C LEU A 67 36.68 83.23 -13.08
N SER A 68 36.64 83.40 -11.75
CA SER A 68 36.08 84.56 -11.07
C SER A 68 37.05 85.28 -10.11
N GLY A 69 36.89 86.60 -9.98
CA GLY A 69 37.65 87.41 -9.02
C GLY A 69 39.17 87.39 -9.26
N ILE A 70 39.92 86.81 -8.33
CA ILE A 70 41.40 86.78 -8.35
C ILE A 70 41.95 85.55 -9.12
N GLN A 71 41.10 84.54 -9.35
CA GLN A 71 41.43 83.29 -10.05
C GLN A 71 42.15 83.48 -11.42
N PRO A 72 41.75 84.38 -12.34
CA PRO A 72 42.46 84.60 -13.62
C PRO A 72 43.83 85.30 -13.50
N VAL A 73 44.21 85.77 -12.30
CA VAL A 73 45.59 86.23 -11.99
C VAL A 73 46.43 85.06 -11.50
N VAL A 74 45.86 84.22 -10.63
CA VAL A 74 46.49 83.00 -10.09
C VAL A 74 46.81 82.00 -11.21
N GLU A 75 45.90 81.86 -12.19
CA GLU A 75 46.06 81.03 -13.39
C GLU A 75 47.41 81.21 -14.12
N LYS A 76 47.91 82.44 -14.17
CA LYS A 76 49.04 82.85 -15.01
C LYS A 76 50.40 82.70 -14.32
N LEU A 77 50.42 82.17 -13.09
CA LEU A 77 51.61 82.15 -12.24
C LEU A 77 51.97 80.71 -11.80
N SER A 78 53.18 80.27 -12.15
CA SER A 78 53.73 78.98 -11.71
C SER A 78 54.04 78.96 -10.20
N PRO A 79 54.21 77.79 -9.55
CA PRO A 79 54.44 77.72 -8.10
C PRO A 79 55.59 78.60 -7.55
N PRO A 80 56.81 78.60 -8.11
CA PRO A 80 57.88 79.47 -7.62
C PRO A 80 57.60 80.95 -7.89
N LEU A 81 56.88 81.26 -8.98
CA LEU A 81 56.50 82.63 -9.32
C LEU A 81 55.40 83.16 -8.40
N ARG A 82 54.47 82.30 -7.93
CA ARG A 82 53.49 82.64 -6.88
C ARG A 82 54.15 82.93 -5.53
N LEU A 83 55.14 82.14 -5.13
CA LEU A 83 55.91 82.42 -3.91
C LEU A 83 56.68 83.74 -4.02
N ALA A 84 57.30 84.03 -5.18
CA ALA A 84 57.96 85.30 -5.42
C ALA A 84 56.99 86.49 -5.42
N THR A 85 55.86 86.42 -6.13
CA THR A 85 54.89 87.52 -6.19
C THR A 85 54.17 87.75 -4.87
N SER A 86 53.83 86.71 -4.11
CA SER A 86 53.27 86.86 -2.76
C SER A 86 54.27 87.49 -1.78
N ALA A 87 55.55 87.09 -1.82
CA ALA A 87 56.60 87.76 -1.04
C ALA A 87 56.77 89.23 -1.43
N ILE A 88 56.70 89.57 -2.73
CA ILE A 88 56.72 90.96 -3.22
C ILE A 88 55.48 91.74 -2.74
N VAL A 89 54.28 91.17 -2.76
CA VAL A 89 53.05 91.81 -2.26
C VAL A 89 53.15 92.07 -0.76
N ILE A 90 53.63 91.11 0.03
CA ILE A 90 53.83 91.27 1.48
C ILE A 90 54.89 92.34 1.76
N ALA A 91 56.04 92.31 1.07
CA ALA A 91 57.11 93.30 1.24
C ALA A 91 56.68 94.72 0.81
N ALA A 92 55.96 94.84 -0.31
CA ALA A 92 55.43 96.12 -0.80
C ALA A 92 54.37 96.68 0.16
N ALA A 93 53.48 95.83 0.70
CA ALA A 93 52.48 96.23 1.68
C ALA A 93 53.13 96.64 3.02
N ALA A 94 54.10 95.88 3.52
CA ALA A 94 54.87 96.22 4.71
C ALA A 94 55.63 97.56 4.55
N PHE A 95 56.26 97.78 3.38
CA PHE A 95 56.94 99.05 3.06
C PHE A 95 55.95 100.23 2.93
N ALA A 96 54.80 100.02 2.29
CA ALA A 96 53.74 101.04 2.19
C ALA A 96 53.18 101.39 3.58
N GLY A 97 52.90 100.39 4.42
CA GLY A 97 52.45 100.55 5.80
C GLY A 97 53.47 101.26 6.68
N PHE A 98 54.76 100.93 6.54
CA PHE A 98 55.85 101.63 7.23
C PHE A 98 55.87 103.11 6.84
N LYS A 99 55.82 103.39 5.52
CA LYS A 99 55.84 104.75 4.96
C LYS A 99 54.60 105.57 5.33
N LEU A 100 53.43 104.94 5.44
CA LEU A 100 52.17 105.57 5.90
C LEU A 100 52.18 105.82 7.41
N GLY A 101 52.55 104.83 8.23
CA GLY A 101 52.64 104.98 9.69
C GLY A 101 53.66 106.03 10.10
N PHE A 102 54.79 106.13 9.38
CA PHE A 102 55.78 107.19 9.57
C PHE A 102 55.22 108.57 9.21
N ARG A 103 54.45 108.69 8.10
CA ARG A 103 53.82 109.95 7.68
C ARG A 103 52.71 110.45 8.61
N PHE A 104 51.89 109.56 9.15
CA PHE A 104 50.73 109.95 9.98
C PHE A 104 51.03 110.00 11.49
N GLY A 105 52.09 109.34 11.96
CA GLY A 105 52.41 109.27 13.40
C GLY A 105 53.75 109.87 13.82
N GLY A 106 54.66 110.17 12.89
CA GLY A 106 55.98 110.78 13.16
C GLY A 106 56.98 109.96 13.99
N ASN A 107 56.54 108.87 14.63
CA ASN A 107 57.33 108.11 15.60
C ASN A 107 57.53 106.64 15.16
N ARG A 108 58.74 106.12 15.41
CA ARG A 108 59.22 104.80 14.92
C ARG A 108 58.28 103.64 15.28
N ASN A 109 57.69 103.68 16.47
CA ASN A 109 56.78 102.62 16.92
C ASN A 109 55.47 102.58 16.11
N LEU A 110 54.94 103.74 15.67
CA LEU A 110 53.73 103.77 14.84
C LEU A 110 54.04 103.44 13.37
N ALA A 111 55.25 103.73 12.89
CA ALA A 111 55.72 103.23 11.59
C ALA A 111 55.82 101.70 11.57
N ILE A 112 56.35 101.09 12.63
CA ILE A 112 56.38 99.62 12.79
C ILE A 112 54.97 99.05 12.92
N GLY A 113 54.07 99.69 13.67
CA GLY A 113 52.65 99.29 13.76
C GLY A 113 51.92 99.36 12.41
N GLY A 114 52.09 100.45 11.65
CA GLY A 114 51.54 100.59 10.30
C GLY A 114 52.10 99.55 9.32
N ALA A 115 53.40 99.25 9.42
CA ALA A 115 54.03 98.17 8.66
C ALA A 115 53.40 96.82 8.99
N ALA A 116 53.20 96.51 10.28
CA ALA A 116 52.59 95.25 10.71
C ALA A 116 51.14 95.10 10.23
N VAL A 117 50.32 96.15 10.30
CA VAL A 117 48.92 96.13 9.84
C VAL A 117 48.82 95.90 8.33
N PHE A 118 49.61 96.62 7.52
CA PHE A 118 49.61 96.37 6.07
C PHE A 118 50.34 95.08 5.67
N CYS A 119 51.33 94.62 6.44
CA CYS A 119 51.92 93.30 6.26
C CYS A 119 50.89 92.19 6.50
N ALA A 120 50.02 92.33 7.51
CA ALA A 120 48.90 91.42 7.73
C ALA A 120 47.86 91.49 6.58
N ALA A 121 47.56 92.68 6.05
CA ALA A 121 46.67 92.82 4.90
C ALA A 121 47.26 92.23 3.60
N GLY A 122 48.55 92.48 3.32
CA GLY A 122 49.27 91.85 2.21
C GLY A 122 49.40 90.34 2.38
N GLY A 123 49.58 89.87 3.62
CA GLY A 123 49.54 88.46 3.99
C GLY A 123 48.16 87.83 3.75
N ALA A 124 47.06 88.55 4.03
CA ALA A 124 45.71 88.08 3.73
C ALA A 124 45.43 88.01 2.22
N VAL A 125 45.96 88.95 1.41
CA VAL A 125 45.89 88.88 -0.06
C VAL A 125 46.73 87.73 -0.60
N ALA A 126 47.96 87.54 -0.11
CA ALA A 126 48.81 86.41 -0.47
C ALA A 126 48.18 85.06 -0.09
N TYR A 127 47.55 84.98 1.09
CA TYR A 127 46.79 83.82 1.55
C TYR A 127 45.59 83.54 0.63
N ALA A 128 44.80 84.57 0.27
CA ALA A 128 43.69 84.42 -0.67
C ALA A 128 44.15 83.97 -2.08
N MET A 129 45.27 84.50 -2.57
CA MET A 129 45.86 84.07 -3.86
C MET A 129 46.31 82.61 -3.83
N ASN A 130 46.84 82.12 -2.71
CA ASN A 130 47.24 80.72 -2.56
C ASN A 130 46.02 79.79 -2.29
N ALA A 131 45.02 80.24 -1.54
CA ALA A 131 43.80 79.49 -1.27
C ALA A 131 42.92 79.28 -2.53
N ALA A 132 42.97 80.20 -3.50
CA ALA A 132 42.29 80.06 -4.79
C ALA A 132 43.01 79.14 -5.79
N VAL A 133 44.24 78.67 -5.51
CA VAL A 133 45.00 77.78 -6.41
C VAL A 133 44.27 76.46 -6.70
N PRO A 134 43.80 75.68 -5.70
CA PRO A 134 43.12 74.41 -5.99
C PRO A 134 41.82 74.64 -6.75
N GLU A 135 41.06 75.70 -6.50
CA GLU A 135 39.86 76.06 -7.27
C GLU A 135 40.18 76.28 -8.76
N VAL A 136 41.25 77.03 -9.07
CA VAL A 136 41.70 77.27 -10.46
C VAL A 136 42.14 75.98 -11.14
N ALA A 137 42.87 75.12 -10.44
CA ALA A 137 43.29 73.83 -10.96
C ALA A 137 42.08 72.91 -11.23
N ALA A 138 41.08 72.94 -10.35
CA ALA A 138 39.88 72.13 -10.43
C ALA A 138 38.92 72.59 -11.55
N VAL A 139 38.77 73.91 -11.75
CA VAL A 139 38.10 74.47 -12.94
C VAL A 139 38.83 74.06 -14.22
N ARG A 140 40.16 74.16 -14.27
CA ARG A 140 40.93 73.77 -15.47
C ARG A 140 40.95 72.27 -15.74
N LEU A 141 40.80 71.42 -14.71
CA LEU A 141 40.52 69.99 -14.87
C LEU A 141 39.13 69.75 -15.48
N HIS A 142 38.11 70.49 -15.02
CA HIS A 142 36.75 70.41 -15.54
C HIS A 142 36.69 70.82 -17.01
N ASP A 143 37.29 71.96 -17.38
CA ASP A 143 37.39 72.42 -18.77
C ASP A 143 38.14 71.42 -19.66
N TYR A 144 39.21 70.80 -19.15
CA TYR A 144 39.99 69.81 -19.89
C TYR A 144 39.16 68.57 -20.23
N ILE A 145 38.40 68.05 -19.27
CA ILE A 145 37.61 66.82 -19.43
C ILE A 145 36.29 67.09 -20.20
N ALA A 146 35.69 68.27 -20.04
CA ALA A 146 34.57 68.72 -20.87
C ALA A 146 34.95 68.95 -22.35
N GLY A 147 36.25 69.02 -22.67
CA GLY A 147 36.77 69.13 -24.03
C GLY A 147 36.84 67.81 -24.82
N PHE A 148 36.45 66.66 -24.25
CA PHE A 148 36.49 65.35 -24.92
C PHE A 148 35.09 64.76 -25.15
N ASP A 149 34.76 64.46 -26.41
CA ASP A 149 33.54 63.73 -26.78
C ASP A 149 33.53 62.26 -26.28
N ASP A 150 34.71 61.65 -26.10
CA ASP A 150 34.86 60.30 -25.54
C ASP A 150 35.65 60.34 -24.21
N PRO A 151 35.03 60.04 -23.05
CA PRO A 151 35.72 59.98 -21.76
C PRO A 151 36.82 58.90 -21.68
N GLY A 152 36.84 57.93 -22.60
CA GLY A 152 37.92 56.93 -22.70
C GLY A 152 39.27 57.51 -23.19
N ALA A 153 39.30 58.73 -23.74
CA ALA A 153 40.51 59.37 -24.25
C ALA A 153 41.38 60.06 -23.18
N VAL A 154 40.85 60.24 -21.96
CA VAL A 154 41.54 60.92 -20.85
C VAL A 154 42.77 60.13 -20.40
N LYS A 155 43.93 60.80 -20.25
CA LYS A 155 45.13 60.19 -19.68
C LYS A 155 45.45 60.71 -18.28
N ARG A 156 45.97 59.81 -17.46
CA ARG A 156 46.55 60.11 -16.16
C ARG A 156 47.73 61.09 -16.22
N GLU A 157 48.56 60.95 -17.25
CA GLU A 157 49.73 61.80 -17.51
C GLU A 157 49.35 63.29 -17.59
N ASP A 158 48.25 63.61 -18.29
CA ASP A 158 47.81 64.99 -18.50
C ASP A 158 47.19 65.59 -17.23
N ILE A 159 46.48 64.78 -16.43
CA ILE A 159 45.93 65.19 -15.13
C ILE A 159 47.06 65.44 -14.11
N GLU A 160 48.06 64.56 -14.06
CA GLU A 160 49.26 64.76 -13.24
C GLU A 160 50.06 65.99 -13.73
N ALA A 161 50.10 66.27 -15.04
CA ALA A 161 50.70 67.50 -15.57
C ALA A 161 49.92 68.78 -15.16
N ILE A 162 48.59 68.75 -15.14
CA ILE A 162 47.75 69.86 -14.64
C ILE A 162 48.02 70.08 -13.13
N ALA A 163 48.02 69.02 -12.32
CA ALA A 163 48.31 69.10 -10.89
C ALA A 163 49.70 69.70 -10.62
N ASN A 164 50.74 69.21 -11.31
CA ASN A 164 52.11 69.73 -11.22
C ASN A 164 52.23 71.19 -11.68
N LYS A 165 51.54 71.59 -12.75
CA LYS A 165 51.52 72.97 -13.27
C LYS A 165 51.01 73.98 -12.23
N TYR A 166 49.99 73.59 -11.46
CA TYR A 166 49.44 74.43 -10.39
C TYR A 166 50.07 74.17 -9.01
N GLY A 167 50.89 73.13 -8.86
CA GLY A 167 51.52 72.77 -7.59
C GLY A 167 50.50 72.25 -6.57
N VAL A 168 49.46 71.58 -7.06
CA VAL A 168 48.33 71.03 -6.30
C VAL A 168 48.54 69.53 -6.11
N SER A 169 48.16 69.02 -4.95
CA SER A 169 48.25 67.62 -4.57
C SER A 169 46.87 66.95 -4.58
N LYS A 170 46.83 65.62 -4.51
CA LYS A 170 45.56 64.89 -4.27
C LYS A 170 44.93 65.19 -2.90
N GLN A 171 45.67 65.83 -1.98
CA GLN A 171 45.20 66.14 -0.63
C GLN A 171 44.45 67.49 -0.56
N ASP A 172 44.43 68.26 -1.65
CA ASP A 172 43.77 69.55 -1.73
C ASP A 172 42.26 69.40 -2.02
N GLU A 173 41.43 69.78 -1.04
CA GLU A 173 39.99 69.48 -0.96
C GLU A 173 39.21 69.85 -2.24
N ALA A 174 39.39 71.06 -2.77
CA ALA A 174 38.67 71.53 -3.96
C ALA A 174 39.11 70.85 -5.28
N PHE A 175 40.32 70.28 -5.34
CA PHE A 175 40.80 69.55 -6.52
C PHE A 175 40.31 68.09 -6.49
N ASN A 176 40.36 67.44 -5.33
CA ASN A 176 39.79 66.11 -5.18
C ASN A 176 38.25 66.12 -5.30
N SER A 177 37.57 67.20 -4.86
CA SER A 177 36.11 67.30 -5.03
C SER A 177 35.68 67.33 -6.50
N GLU A 178 36.36 68.06 -7.39
CA GLU A 178 36.03 68.04 -8.83
C GLU A 178 36.41 66.72 -9.50
N LEU A 179 37.54 66.08 -9.13
CA LEU A 179 37.86 64.70 -9.57
C LEU A 179 36.73 63.73 -9.20
N CYS A 180 36.28 63.79 -7.95
CA CYS A 180 35.16 63.01 -7.44
C CYS A 180 33.85 63.33 -8.18
N ASP A 181 33.53 64.60 -8.42
CA ASP A 181 32.29 65.03 -9.08
C ASP A 181 32.25 64.59 -10.56
N ILE A 182 33.39 64.69 -11.26
CA ILE A 182 33.57 64.20 -12.64
C ILE A 182 33.43 62.68 -12.72
N TYR A 183 34.04 61.94 -11.78
CA TYR A 183 33.85 60.49 -11.66
C TYR A 183 32.39 60.12 -11.36
N CYS A 184 31.72 60.88 -10.48
CA CYS A 184 30.32 60.69 -10.13
C CYS A 184 29.38 60.90 -11.33
N ARG A 185 29.64 61.93 -12.16
CA ARG A 185 28.92 62.19 -13.42
C ARG A 185 29.14 61.06 -14.43
N PHE A 186 30.40 60.67 -14.67
CA PHE A 186 30.73 59.59 -15.60
C PHE A 186 30.07 58.26 -15.20
N VAL A 187 30.25 57.82 -13.95
CA VAL A 187 29.64 56.57 -13.44
C VAL A 187 28.13 56.63 -13.56
N THR A 188 27.49 57.79 -13.30
CA THR A 188 26.05 57.98 -13.52
C THR A 188 25.65 57.84 -15.00
N SER A 189 26.46 58.32 -15.95
CA SER A 189 26.18 58.20 -17.40
C SER A 189 26.40 56.79 -17.97
N VAL A 190 27.25 55.97 -17.34
CA VAL A 190 27.53 54.59 -17.77
C VAL A 190 26.37 53.65 -17.44
N PHE A 191 25.56 53.94 -16.41
CA PHE A 191 24.40 53.12 -16.07
C PHE A 191 23.21 53.38 -17.01
N PRO A 192 22.68 52.37 -17.71
CA PRO A 192 21.52 52.56 -18.56
C PRO A 192 20.25 52.82 -17.73
N PRO A 193 19.46 53.86 -18.07
CA PRO A 193 18.34 54.32 -17.25
C PRO A 193 17.19 53.32 -17.19
N GLY A 194 16.43 53.36 -16.09
CA GLY A 194 15.21 52.57 -15.91
C GLY A 194 15.43 51.05 -16.08
N ASN A 195 14.60 50.44 -16.91
CA ASN A 195 14.43 49.00 -17.04
C ASN A 195 15.41 48.26 -17.97
N GLU A 196 16.28 48.95 -18.72
CA GLU A 196 17.25 48.31 -19.62
C GLU A 196 18.23 47.39 -18.88
N GLU A 197 18.68 46.30 -19.51
CA GLU A 197 19.68 45.39 -18.91
C GLU A 197 21.10 45.97 -19.02
N LEU A 198 22.03 45.49 -18.18
CA LEU A 198 23.45 45.81 -18.31
C LEU A 198 24.02 45.14 -19.57
N ARG A 199 25.03 45.76 -20.17
CA ARG A 199 25.70 45.30 -21.41
C ARG A 199 26.90 44.40 -21.11
N GLY A 200 27.49 44.54 -19.93
CA GLY A 200 28.66 43.80 -19.46
C GLY A 200 29.99 44.53 -19.68
N ASP A 201 29.97 45.68 -20.35
CA ASP A 201 31.16 46.51 -20.63
C ASP A 201 31.31 47.69 -19.64
N GLU A 202 30.32 47.94 -18.79
CA GLU A 202 30.27 49.05 -17.84
C GLU A 202 31.40 48.97 -16.80
N VAL A 203 31.67 47.76 -16.30
CA VAL A 203 32.72 47.50 -15.30
C VAL A 203 34.10 47.85 -15.85
N GLU A 204 34.40 47.43 -17.08
CA GLU A 204 35.67 47.76 -17.74
C GLU A 204 35.81 49.26 -17.99
N LYS A 205 34.76 49.93 -18.46
CA LYS A 205 34.76 51.40 -18.68
C LYS A 205 35.04 52.15 -17.39
N ILE A 206 34.39 51.76 -16.29
CA ILE A 206 34.57 52.40 -14.98
C ILE A 206 35.97 52.14 -14.43
N ILE A 207 36.53 50.92 -14.55
CA ILE A 207 37.91 50.64 -14.14
C ILE A 207 38.92 51.45 -14.99
N LYS A 208 38.76 51.47 -16.32
CA LYS A 208 39.64 52.24 -17.23
C LYS A 208 39.60 53.74 -16.90
N PHE A 209 38.42 54.31 -16.69
CA PHE A 209 38.25 55.73 -16.34
C PHE A 209 38.74 56.07 -14.92
N LYS A 210 38.49 55.21 -13.91
CA LYS A 210 39.06 55.35 -12.55
C LYS A 210 40.58 55.41 -12.59
N ASN A 211 41.20 54.51 -13.36
CA ASN A 211 42.66 54.45 -13.52
C ASN A 211 43.22 55.65 -14.31
N ALA A 212 42.46 56.17 -15.28
CA ALA A 212 42.80 57.38 -16.03
C ALA A 212 42.72 58.66 -15.18
N LEU A 213 41.67 58.83 -14.36
CA LEU A 213 41.59 59.93 -13.39
C LEU A 213 42.58 59.78 -12.23
N GLY A 214 43.06 58.56 -11.97
CA GLY A 214 43.97 58.25 -10.87
C GLY A 214 43.32 58.40 -9.49
N ILE A 215 42.01 58.17 -9.37
CA ILE A 215 41.27 58.26 -8.10
C ILE A 215 41.48 56.99 -7.28
N ASP A 216 41.74 57.19 -5.98
CA ASP A 216 42.02 56.10 -5.04
C ASP A 216 40.72 55.39 -4.59
N ASP A 217 40.81 54.09 -4.30
CA ASP A 217 39.66 53.22 -3.97
C ASP A 217 38.65 53.76 -2.93
N PRO A 218 39.04 54.35 -1.78
CA PRO A 218 38.06 54.86 -0.81
C PRO A 218 37.26 56.05 -1.34
N ASP A 219 37.87 56.92 -2.14
CA ASP A 219 37.22 58.13 -2.68
C ASP A 219 36.24 57.74 -3.79
N ALA A 220 36.65 56.85 -4.70
CA ALA A 220 35.76 56.24 -5.68
C ALA A 220 34.59 55.48 -5.02
N ALA A 221 34.83 54.74 -3.93
CA ALA A 221 33.77 54.06 -3.18
C ALA A 221 32.81 55.05 -2.51
N SER A 222 33.30 56.22 -2.07
CA SER A 222 32.48 57.30 -1.52
C SER A 222 31.52 57.90 -2.57
N MET A 223 31.97 57.99 -3.83
CA MET A 223 31.12 58.44 -4.95
C MET A 223 30.06 57.40 -5.34
N HIS A 224 30.38 56.11 -5.33
CA HIS A 224 29.34 55.07 -5.53
C HIS A 224 28.30 55.10 -4.40
N MET A 225 28.70 55.43 -3.16
CA MET A 225 27.79 55.72 -2.05
C MET A 225 26.91 56.97 -2.31
N GLU A 226 27.45 58.04 -2.89
CA GLU A 226 26.70 59.25 -3.27
C GLU A 226 25.61 58.94 -4.32
N ILE A 227 25.97 58.22 -5.39
CA ILE A 227 25.02 57.76 -6.43
C ILE A 227 23.94 56.87 -5.78
N GLY A 228 24.32 55.99 -4.85
CA GLY A 228 23.37 55.20 -4.06
C GLY A 228 22.39 56.05 -3.25
N ARG A 229 22.86 57.13 -2.59
CA ARG A 229 21.99 58.11 -1.90
C ARG A 229 21.05 58.82 -2.87
N ARG A 230 21.52 59.16 -4.07
CA ARG A 230 20.73 59.84 -5.10
C ARG A 230 19.60 58.94 -5.63
N LEU A 231 19.90 57.69 -5.99
CA LEU A 231 18.89 56.69 -6.40
C LEU A 231 17.90 56.38 -5.26
N PHE A 232 18.38 56.21 -4.03
CA PHE A 232 17.52 55.96 -2.87
C PHE A 232 16.59 57.14 -2.55
N ARG A 233 17.04 58.39 -2.78
CA ARG A 233 16.20 59.59 -2.64
C ARG A 233 15.16 59.66 -3.77
N LEU A 234 15.56 59.52 -5.03
CA LEU A 234 14.66 59.52 -6.19
C LEU A 234 13.55 58.46 -6.02
N ARG A 235 13.88 57.29 -5.51
CA ARG A 235 12.91 56.23 -5.16
C ARG A 235 11.85 56.70 -4.17
N LEU A 236 12.23 57.46 -3.13
CA LEU A 236 11.29 58.03 -2.15
C LEU A 236 10.48 59.22 -2.71
N GLU A 237 10.96 59.86 -3.78
CA GLU A 237 10.32 61.01 -4.43
C GLU A 237 9.32 60.61 -5.52
N VAL A 238 9.56 59.49 -6.23
CA VAL A 238 8.75 59.06 -7.40
C VAL A 238 7.36 58.51 -7.02
N GLY A 239 7.23 57.78 -5.90
CA GLY A 239 5.94 57.35 -5.33
C GLY A 239 5.15 56.26 -6.08
N ASP A 240 5.21 56.22 -7.42
CA ASP A 240 4.54 55.22 -8.25
C ASP A 240 5.19 53.84 -8.17
N ARG A 241 4.37 52.78 -8.23
CA ARG A 241 4.81 51.38 -8.06
C ARG A 241 5.86 50.94 -9.07
N ASP A 242 5.67 51.28 -10.35
CA ASP A 242 6.55 50.82 -11.41
C ASP A 242 7.87 51.61 -11.41
N GLY A 243 7.83 52.91 -11.16
CA GLY A 243 9.02 53.73 -10.91
C GLY A 243 9.79 53.29 -9.66
N ASP A 244 9.11 52.89 -8.59
CA ASP A 244 9.75 52.31 -7.40
C ASP A 244 10.41 50.95 -7.69
N ILE A 245 9.90 50.17 -8.67
CA ILE A 245 10.58 48.96 -9.19
C ILE A 245 11.79 49.32 -10.05
N GLU A 246 11.70 50.31 -10.92
CA GLU A 246 12.81 50.78 -11.76
C GLU A 246 13.97 51.32 -10.91
N GLN A 247 13.69 52.17 -9.93
CA GLN A 247 14.74 52.71 -9.04
C GLN A 247 15.35 51.62 -8.14
N ARG A 248 14.58 50.60 -7.73
CA ARG A 248 15.15 49.39 -7.10
C ARG A 248 16.09 48.64 -8.06
N ARG A 249 15.70 48.45 -9.32
CA ARG A 249 16.55 47.79 -10.34
C ARG A 249 17.82 48.59 -10.62
N ALA A 250 17.73 49.91 -10.78
CA ALA A 250 18.88 50.79 -10.93
C ALA A 250 19.84 50.70 -9.72
N PHE A 251 19.31 50.68 -8.51
CA PHE A 251 20.10 50.48 -7.30
C PHE A 251 20.75 49.08 -7.23
N GLN A 252 20.06 48.03 -7.70
CA GLN A 252 20.65 46.68 -7.83
C GLN A 252 21.77 46.61 -8.88
N LYS A 253 21.63 47.28 -10.04
CA LYS A 253 22.71 47.43 -11.03
C LYS A 253 23.93 48.08 -10.39
N LEU A 254 23.72 49.17 -9.64
CA LEU A 254 24.76 49.91 -8.94
C LEU A 254 25.47 49.04 -7.88
N ILE A 255 24.75 48.26 -7.07
CA ILE A 255 25.36 47.26 -6.15
C ILE A 255 26.31 46.35 -6.95
N TYR A 256 25.78 45.67 -7.98
CA TYR A 256 26.49 44.64 -8.72
C TYR A 256 27.78 45.18 -9.38
N VAL A 257 27.66 46.25 -10.16
CA VAL A 257 28.81 46.88 -10.84
C VAL A 257 29.84 47.38 -9.82
N SER A 258 29.41 47.96 -8.69
CA SER A 258 30.35 48.36 -7.63
C SER A 258 31.11 47.17 -7.04
N THR A 259 30.44 46.05 -6.76
CA THR A 259 31.09 44.84 -6.24
C THR A 259 32.05 44.16 -7.22
N LEU A 260 31.93 44.43 -8.52
CA LEU A 260 32.90 44.01 -9.53
C LEU A 260 34.06 45.02 -9.68
N VAL A 261 33.75 46.32 -9.79
CA VAL A 261 34.75 47.41 -9.94
C VAL A 261 35.74 47.47 -8.77
N PHE A 262 35.29 47.24 -7.55
CA PHE A 262 36.16 47.27 -6.36
C PHE A 262 36.74 45.90 -5.97
N GLY A 263 36.31 44.79 -6.59
CA GLY A 263 36.89 43.47 -6.34
C GLY A 263 36.94 43.09 -4.85
N GLU A 264 38.14 42.91 -4.31
CA GLU A 264 38.40 42.62 -2.89
C GLU A 264 38.29 43.87 -1.99
N ALA A 265 38.52 45.07 -2.55
CA ALA A 265 38.31 46.35 -1.89
C ALA A 265 36.82 46.71 -1.71
N SER A 266 35.89 45.79 -2.05
CA SER A 266 34.45 45.96 -1.76
C SER A 266 34.13 46.09 -0.26
N SER A 267 35.10 45.85 0.64
CA SER A 267 35.02 46.21 2.06
C SER A 267 34.71 47.70 2.31
N PHE A 268 35.14 48.61 1.43
CA PHE A 268 34.77 50.03 1.48
C PHE A 268 33.26 50.27 1.23
N LEU A 269 32.53 49.27 0.72
CA LEU A 269 31.08 49.31 0.50
C LEU A 269 30.27 48.76 1.72
N LEU A 270 30.92 48.33 2.81
CA LEU A 270 30.23 47.94 4.05
C LEU A 270 29.24 49.01 4.61
N PRO A 271 29.46 50.33 4.47
CA PRO A 271 28.48 51.35 4.89
C PRO A 271 27.11 51.28 4.21
N TRP A 272 27.00 50.66 3.02
CA TRP A 272 25.73 50.55 2.28
C TRP A 272 24.65 49.87 3.12
N LYS A 273 25.03 48.81 3.86
CA LYS A 273 24.14 48.04 4.76
C LYS A 273 23.44 48.95 5.78
N ARG A 274 24.22 49.84 6.41
CA ARG A 274 23.75 50.76 7.46
C ARG A 274 22.94 51.94 6.90
N VAL A 275 23.37 52.49 5.76
CA VAL A 275 22.76 53.70 5.19
C VAL A 275 21.44 53.41 4.48
N PHE A 276 21.35 52.29 3.76
CA PHE A 276 20.16 51.96 2.95
C PHE A 276 19.21 50.94 3.60
N LYS A 277 19.58 50.39 4.78
CA LYS A 277 18.83 49.33 5.50
C LYS A 277 18.61 48.06 4.66
N VAL A 278 19.61 47.71 3.83
CA VAL A 278 19.60 46.55 2.93
C VAL A 278 20.21 45.35 3.65
N THR A 279 19.59 44.18 3.54
CA THR A 279 20.13 42.94 4.12
C THR A 279 21.18 42.30 3.22
N ASP A 280 22.08 41.51 3.79
CA ASP A 280 23.12 40.80 3.02
C ASP A 280 22.51 39.90 1.94
N SER A 281 21.40 39.21 2.25
CA SER A 281 20.60 38.45 1.30
C SER A 281 20.06 39.29 0.12
N GLN A 282 19.72 40.57 0.33
CA GLN A 282 19.29 41.47 -0.76
C GLN A 282 20.47 41.92 -1.64
N VAL A 283 21.67 42.06 -1.07
CA VAL A 283 22.91 42.31 -1.82
C VAL A 283 23.26 41.09 -2.68
N GLU A 284 23.21 39.89 -2.12
CA GLU A 284 23.41 38.64 -2.86
C GLU A 284 22.38 38.44 -3.98
N ILE A 285 21.10 38.71 -3.73
CA ILE A 285 20.05 38.66 -4.77
C ILE A 285 20.33 39.69 -5.86
N ALA A 286 20.75 40.93 -5.51
CA ALA A 286 21.11 41.95 -6.49
C ALA A 286 22.29 41.53 -7.39
N ILE A 287 23.29 40.85 -6.83
CA ILE A 287 24.43 40.30 -7.58
C ILE A 287 23.96 39.15 -8.48
N ARG A 288 23.27 38.17 -7.89
CA ARG A 288 22.76 36.96 -8.55
C ARG A 288 21.85 37.28 -9.74
N ASP A 289 20.89 38.18 -9.57
CA ASP A 289 19.89 38.48 -10.60
C ASP A 289 20.49 39.24 -11.80
N ASN A 290 21.46 40.14 -11.57
CA ASN A 290 22.13 40.84 -12.67
C ASN A 290 23.13 39.93 -13.39
N ALA A 291 23.87 39.08 -12.67
CA ALA A 291 24.73 38.06 -13.28
C ALA A 291 23.91 37.05 -14.11
N LYS A 292 22.74 36.62 -13.62
CA LYS A 292 21.80 35.77 -14.38
C LYS A 292 21.35 36.43 -15.68
N ARG A 293 20.97 37.71 -15.67
CA ARG A 293 20.55 38.44 -16.89
C ARG A 293 21.68 38.58 -17.90
N LEU A 294 22.88 38.97 -17.45
CA LEU A 294 24.07 39.10 -18.29
C LEU A 294 24.54 37.77 -18.90
N TYR A 295 24.40 36.67 -18.16
CA TYR A 295 24.66 35.34 -18.72
C TYR A 295 23.56 34.95 -19.72
N ALA A 296 22.28 35.15 -19.39
CA ALA A 296 21.16 34.86 -20.28
C ALA A 296 21.16 35.71 -21.57
N SER A 297 21.64 36.96 -21.55
CA SER A 297 21.79 37.77 -22.76
C SER A 297 22.92 37.26 -23.67
N LYS A 298 24.02 36.75 -23.10
CA LYS A 298 25.05 36.01 -23.86
C LYS A 298 24.53 34.67 -24.39
N LEU A 299 23.78 33.89 -23.60
CA LEU A 299 23.16 32.65 -24.07
C LEU A 299 22.25 32.86 -25.28
N LYS A 300 21.45 33.95 -25.33
CA LYS A 300 20.62 34.30 -26.51
C LYS A 300 21.42 34.51 -27.81
N SER A 301 22.73 34.73 -27.75
CA SER A 301 23.58 34.82 -28.95
C SER A 301 24.05 33.44 -29.47
N LEU A 302 23.84 32.37 -28.70
CA LEU A 302 24.13 31.00 -29.11
C LEU A 302 22.99 30.45 -29.96
N GLY A 303 23.32 30.12 -31.21
CA GLY A 303 22.43 29.38 -32.09
C GLY A 303 22.45 27.87 -31.82
N ARG A 304 22.15 27.11 -32.87
CA ARG A 304 22.09 25.64 -32.84
C ARG A 304 23.44 25.00 -33.17
N ASP A 305 24.30 25.72 -33.88
CA ASP A 305 25.67 25.33 -34.19
C ASP A 305 26.61 25.79 -33.06
N VAL A 306 26.79 24.94 -32.06
CA VAL A 306 27.59 25.22 -30.85
C VAL A 306 29.05 24.84 -31.07
N ASP A 307 29.91 25.85 -31.13
CA ASP A 307 31.36 25.73 -31.28
C ASP A 307 32.05 25.60 -29.88
N PRO A 308 32.99 24.66 -29.69
CA PRO A 308 33.91 24.64 -28.54
C PRO A 308 34.47 26.01 -28.12
N ALA A 309 34.84 26.88 -29.07
CA ALA A 309 35.34 28.23 -28.78
C ALA A 309 34.28 29.12 -28.13
N GLN A 310 33.02 29.00 -28.56
CA GLN A 310 31.89 29.69 -27.90
C GLN A 310 31.70 29.17 -26.47
N LEU A 311 31.75 27.85 -26.26
CA LEU A 311 31.62 27.23 -24.93
C LEU A 311 32.70 27.69 -23.94
N VAL A 312 33.93 27.90 -24.40
CA VAL A 312 35.00 28.49 -23.57
C VAL A 312 34.71 29.97 -23.26
N SER A 313 34.31 30.78 -24.25
CA SER A 313 33.98 32.19 -24.03
C SER A 313 32.81 32.42 -23.06
N LEU A 314 31.86 31.47 -23.00
CA LEU A 314 30.77 31.44 -22.02
C LEU A 314 31.30 31.15 -20.61
N ARG A 315 32.26 30.21 -20.46
CA ARG A 315 32.88 29.88 -19.18
C ARG A 315 33.67 31.07 -18.63
N GLU A 316 34.46 31.73 -19.48
CA GLU A 316 35.17 32.97 -19.15
C GLU A 316 34.17 34.08 -18.76
N SER A 317 33.07 34.24 -19.52
CA SER A 317 32.00 35.19 -19.20
C SER A 317 31.34 34.90 -17.85
N GLN A 318 31.03 33.64 -17.55
CA GLN A 318 30.43 33.22 -16.28
C GLN A 318 31.32 33.61 -15.09
N LEU A 319 32.62 33.36 -15.19
CA LEU A 319 33.61 33.73 -14.19
C LEU A 319 33.71 35.25 -14.02
N SER A 320 33.73 36.02 -15.13
CA SER A 320 33.75 37.49 -15.09
C SER A 320 32.53 38.09 -14.38
N TYR A 321 31.37 37.43 -14.50
CA TYR A 321 30.11 37.84 -13.89
C TYR A 321 29.92 37.34 -12.45
N ARG A 322 30.82 36.50 -11.95
CA ARG A 322 30.73 35.80 -10.65
C ARG A 322 29.44 34.98 -10.47
N LEU A 323 28.93 34.38 -11.55
CA LEU A 323 27.76 33.48 -11.49
C LEU A 323 28.21 32.08 -11.02
N SER A 324 27.48 31.47 -10.08
CA SER A 324 27.80 30.12 -9.58
C SER A 324 27.57 29.04 -10.64
N ASP A 325 28.37 27.98 -10.61
CA ASP A 325 28.33 26.86 -11.58
C ASP A 325 26.94 26.21 -11.69
N GLU A 326 26.22 26.08 -10.57
CA GLU A 326 24.83 25.58 -10.51
C GLU A 326 23.87 26.44 -11.35
N LEU A 327 23.92 27.77 -11.17
CA LEU A 327 23.02 28.71 -11.85
C LEU A 327 23.41 28.93 -13.32
N ALA A 328 24.66 28.65 -13.67
CA ALA A 328 25.12 28.63 -15.05
C ALA A 328 24.66 27.35 -15.79
N ASP A 329 24.69 26.20 -15.10
CA ASP A 329 24.14 24.93 -15.59
C ASP A 329 22.63 25.05 -15.84
N ASP A 330 21.85 25.50 -14.84
CA ASP A 330 20.40 25.72 -14.96
C ASP A 330 20.04 26.59 -16.18
N LEU A 331 20.71 27.73 -16.36
CA LEU A 331 20.45 28.65 -17.45
C LEU A 331 20.86 28.08 -18.82
N PHE A 332 21.93 27.29 -18.89
CA PHE A 332 22.35 26.61 -20.12
C PHE A 332 21.35 25.49 -20.52
N ARG A 333 20.85 24.73 -19.54
CA ARG A 333 19.76 23.75 -19.75
C ARG A 333 18.47 24.43 -20.19
N GLU A 334 18.10 25.55 -19.58
CA GLU A 334 16.94 26.33 -20.01
C GLU A 334 17.05 26.80 -21.46
N HIS A 335 18.22 27.30 -21.89
CA HIS A 335 18.42 27.78 -23.27
C HIS A 335 18.42 26.64 -24.29
N THR A 336 19.15 25.56 -24.03
CA THR A 336 19.17 24.38 -24.90
C THR A 336 17.80 23.69 -24.97
N ARG A 337 17.01 23.70 -23.88
CA ARG A 337 15.62 23.25 -23.91
C ARG A 337 14.76 24.12 -24.83
N LYS A 338 14.81 25.45 -24.70
CA LYS A 338 14.02 26.39 -25.52
C LYS A 338 14.29 26.23 -27.02
N LEU A 339 15.56 26.08 -27.43
CA LEU A 339 15.94 25.79 -28.82
C LEU A 339 15.34 24.49 -29.38
N VAL A 340 15.13 23.48 -28.52
CA VAL A 340 14.47 22.22 -28.90
C VAL A 340 12.94 22.37 -28.87
N GLU A 341 12.38 23.09 -27.90
CA GLU A 341 10.94 23.41 -27.82
C GLU A 341 10.47 24.18 -29.06
N GLU A 342 11.27 25.11 -29.60
CA GLU A 342 10.99 25.79 -30.88
C GLU A 342 10.78 24.80 -32.04
N ASN A 343 11.70 23.85 -32.22
CA ASN A 343 11.63 22.84 -33.29
C ASN A 343 10.44 21.90 -33.11
N ILE A 344 10.14 21.55 -31.86
CA ILE A 344 8.98 20.72 -31.53
C ILE A 344 7.68 21.47 -31.77
N ILE A 345 7.61 22.77 -31.45
CA ILE A 345 6.45 23.63 -31.78
C ILE A 345 6.29 23.75 -33.30
N ALA A 346 7.38 23.89 -34.06
CA ALA A 346 7.34 23.85 -35.52
C ALA A 346 6.79 22.51 -36.04
N ALA A 347 7.32 21.38 -35.55
CA ALA A 347 6.85 20.03 -35.90
C ALA A 347 5.37 19.82 -35.52
N LEU A 348 4.94 20.28 -34.34
CA LEU A 348 3.53 20.23 -33.92
C LEU A 348 2.63 21.09 -34.81
N ASN A 349 3.09 22.26 -35.24
CA ASN A 349 2.33 23.11 -36.16
C ASN A 349 2.18 22.46 -37.55
N ILE A 350 3.22 21.79 -38.07
CA ILE A 350 3.14 21.00 -39.31
C ILE A 350 2.16 19.83 -39.13
N LEU A 351 2.28 19.07 -38.04
CA LEU A 351 1.47 17.88 -37.71
C LEU A 351 -0.02 18.21 -37.45
N LYS A 352 -0.31 19.37 -36.86
CA LYS A 352 -1.66 19.87 -36.59
C LYS A 352 -2.26 20.66 -37.77
N SER A 353 -1.43 21.08 -38.73
CA SER A 353 -1.93 21.62 -39.99
C SER A 353 -2.83 20.59 -40.69
N ARG A 354 -3.76 21.05 -41.53
CA ARG A 354 -4.72 20.17 -42.23
C ARG A 354 -4.05 19.24 -43.27
N THR A 355 -2.73 19.33 -43.43
CA THR A 355 -1.88 18.67 -44.42
C THR A 355 -1.59 17.22 -44.05
N ARG A 356 -2.65 16.40 -43.89
CA ARG A 356 -2.56 14.97 -43.49
C ARG A 356 -2.05 14.03 -44.60
N ALA A 357 -1.16 14.54 -45.45
CA ALA A 357 -0.48 13.82 -46.53
C ALA A 357 0.88 13.28 -46.06
N VAL A 358 1.40 12.26 -46.74
CA VAL A 358 2.69 11.63 -46.39
C VAL A 358 3.84 12.64 -46.29
N LYS A 359 3.86 13.67 -47.16
CA LYS A 359 4.85 14.76 -47.16
C LYS A 359 4.87 15.58 -45.86
N GLY A 360 3.75 15.68 -45.14
CA GLY A 360 3.72 16.36 -43.84
C GLY A 360 4.39 15.55 -42.73
N VAL A 361 4.38 14.21 -42.85
CA VAL A 361 5.05 13.32 -41.87
C VAL A 361 6.57 13.35 -42.06
N THR A 362 7.06 13.37 -43.30
CA THR A 362 8.51 13.48 -43.56
C THR A 362 9.06 14.82 -43.07
N GLN A 363 8.35 15.93 -43.28
CA GLN A 363 8.74 17.25 -42.77
C GLN A 363 8.74 17.32 -41.23
N VAL A 364 7.82 16.63 -40.56
CA VAL A 364 7.85 16.47 -39.10
C VAL A 364 9.09 15.70 -38.65
N VAL A 365 9.48 14.65 -39.37
CA VAL A 365 10.69 13.86 -39.08
C VAL A 365 11.97 14.66 -39.33
N GLU A 366 12.02 15.48 -40.39
CA GLU A 366 13.14 16.39 -40.67
C GLU A 366 13.40 17.38 -39.51
N GLU A 367 12.37 17.93 -38.86
CA GLU A 367 12.55 18.78 -37.67
C GLU A 367 12.97 17.99 -36.42
N LEU A 368 12.52 16.74 -36.27
CA LEU A 368 12.93 15.86 -35.16
C LEU A 368 14.37 15.36 -35.34
N ASP A 369 14.82 15.07 -36.57
CA ASP A 369 16.19 14.67 -36.86
C ASP A 369 17.17 15.85 -36.63
N LYS A 370 16.76 17.11 -36.81
CA LYS A 370 17.54 18.29 -36.36
C LYS A 370 17.69 18.33 -34.84
N VAL A 371 16.64 18.02 -34.09
CA VAL A 371 16.70 17.92 -32.61
C VAL A 371 17.64 16.79 -32.17
N LEU A 372 17.58 15.64 -32.85
CA LEU A 372 18.50 14.52 -32.60
C LEU A 372 19.96 14.89 -32.95
N ALA A 373 20.21 15.55 -34.08
CA ALA A 373 21.54 16.02 -34.46
C ALA A 373 22.12 17.00 -33.42
N PHE A 374 21.33 17.99 -32.99
CA PHE A 374 21.73 18.95 -31.94
C PHE A 374 22.05 18.26 -30.60
N ASN A 375 21.21 17.30 -30.18
CA ASN A 375 21.45 16.52 -28.97
C ASN A 375 22.71 15.64 -29.08
N ASN A 376 22.99 15.05 -30.25
CA ASN A 376 24.22 14.29 -30.49
C ASN A 376 25.48 15.18 -30.47
N LEU A 377 25.40 16.40 -31.00
CA LEU A 377 26.49 17.39 -30.87
C LEU A 377 26.77 17.70 -29.39
N LEU A 378 25.73 18.01 -28.60
CA LEU A 378 25.90 18.29 -27.16
C LEU A 378 26.43 17.08 -26.35
N ILE A 379 26.12 15.85 -26.75
CA ILE A 379 26.73 14.64 -26.17
C ILE A 379 28.22 14.57 -26.54
N SER A 380 28.58 14.74 -27.82
CA SER A 380 29.98 14.69 -28.27
C SER A 380 30.86 15.80 -27.64
N LEU A 381 30.28 16.98 -27.40
CA LEU A 381 30.94 18.09 -26.71
C LEU A 381 31.15 17.81 -25.22
N LYS A 382 30.28 17.01 -24.58
CA LYS A 382 30.48 16.56 -23.20
C LYS A 382 31.60 15.51 -23.08
N GLU A 383 31.84 14.72 -24.13
CA GLU A 383 32.87 13.68 -24.19
C GLU A 383 34.23 14.20 -24.73
N HIS A 384 34.32 15.51 -25.03
CA HIS A 384 35.52 16.15 -25.56
C HIS A 384 36.62 16.36 -24.49
N ALA A 385 37.90 16.33 -24.90
CA ALA A 385 39.04 16.45 -23.99
C ALA A 385 39.09 17.78 -23.20
N ASP A 386 38.58 18.88 -23.78
CA ASP A 386 38.48 20.20 -23.14
C ASP A 386 37.21 20.39 -22.26
N ALA A 387 36.43 19.34 -21.97
CA ALA A 387 35.12 19.48 -21.28
C ALA A 387 35.16 20.26 -19.95
N ASP A 388 36.27 20.23 -19.20
CA ASP A 388 36.45 21.02 -17.98
C ASP A 388 36.51 22.54 -18.21
N ARG A 389 36.84 22.97 -19.43
CA ARG A 389 36.96 24.38 -19.85
C ARG A 389 35.68 24.92 -20.48
N PHE A 390 34.72 24.05 -20.80
CA PHE A 390 33.44 24.45 -21.38
C PHE A 390 32.47 25.02 -20.34
N ALA A 391 31.42 25.68 -20.81
CA ALA A 391 30.30 26.11 -19.98
C ALA A 391 29.70 24.94 -19.19
N ARG A 392 29.31 25.18 -17.93
CA ARG A 392 28.59 24.16 -17.16
C ARG A 392 27.20 23.93 -17.76
N GLY A 393 26.77 22.67 -17.78
CA GLY A 393 25.49 22.24 -18.34
C GLY A 393 25.51 21.63 -19.74
N VAL A 394 26.68 21.53 -20.40
CA VAL A 394 26.81 20.77 -21.66
C VAL A 394 26.47 19.29 -21.43
N GLY A 395 25.49 18.79 -22.18
CA GLY A 395 24.98 17.42 -22.05
C GLY A 395 23.65 17.20 -22.78
N PRO A 396 23.03 16.02 -22.64
CA PRO A 396 21.79 15.68 -23.34
C PRO A 396 20.62 16.55 -22.88
N VAL A 397 19.78 16.96 -23.84
CA VAL A 397 18.62 17.84 -23.59
C VAL A 397 17.44 17.03 -23.05
N SER A 398 16.66 17.63 -22.14
CA SER A 398 15.40 17.08 -21.64
C SER A 398 14.32 18.17 -21.53
N LEU A 399 13.12 17.85 -21.98
CA LEU A 399 11.94 18.72 -21.94
C LEU A 399 11.25 18.73 -20.57
N ILE A 400 11.63 17.82 -19.66
CA ILE A 400 11.11 17.76 -18.29
C ILE A 400 11.44 19.07 -17.56
N GLY A 401 10.46 19.67 -16.89
CA GLY A 401 10.53 21.01 -16.31
C GLY A 401 10.51 22.15 -17.35
N GLY A 402 10.07 21.87 -18.58
CA GLY A 402 9.89 22.84 -19.66
C GLY A 402 8.45 23.30 -19.86
N ASP A 403 8.24 24.16 -20.86
CA ASP A 403 6.89 24.58 -21.26
C ASP A 403 6.07 23.39 -21.80
N LEU A 404 6.72 22.34 -22.32
CA LEU A 404 6.06 21.15 -22.87
C LEU A 404 5.67 20.07 -21.84
N ASP A 405 6.01 20.25 -20.55
CA ASP A 405 5.87 19.24 -19.48
C ASP A 405 4.47 19.17 -18.82
N GLY A 406 3.41 19.40 -19.59
CA GLY A 406 2.02 19.33 -19.10
C GLY A 406 1.17 18.34 -19.90
N ASP A 407 0.28 17.60 -19.26
CA ASP A 407 -0.49 16.45 -19.80
C ASP A 407 -0.89 16.57 -21.28
N ARG A 408 -1.57 17.65 -21.66
CA ARG A 408 -2.04 17.89 -23.04
C ARG A 408 -0.92 18.01 -24.06
N LYS A 409 0.24 18.52 -23.65
CA LYS A 409 1.46 18.66 -24.46
C LYS A 409 2.28 17.36 -24.44
N ILE A 410 2.19 16.56 -23.37
CA ILE A 410 2.73 15.20 -23.35
C ILE A 410 2.01 14.30 -24.37
N ASP A 411 0.68 14.45 -24.54
CA ASP A 411 -0.05 13.75 -25.61
C ASP A 411 0.35 14.22 -27.02
N ASP A 412 0.66 15.50 -27.19
CA ASP A 412 1.25 16.04 -28.43
C ASP A 412 2.64 15.44 -28.72
N LEU A 413 3.50 15.30 -27.70
CA LEU A 413 4.80 14.62 -27.81
C LEU A 413 4.64 13.13 -28.14
N LYS A 414 3.65 12.45 -27.55
CA LYS A 414 3.30 11.05 -27.89
C LYS A 414 2.84 10.93 -29.34
N LEU A 415 2.14 11.94 -29.89
CA LEU A 415 1.74 11.97 -31.30
C LEU A 415 2.94 12.21 -32.25
N LEU A 416 3.90 13.05 -31.86
CA LEU A 416 5.17 13.20 -32.60
C LEU A 416 6.01 11.92 -32.58
N TYR A 417 6.18 11.30 -31.41
CA TYR A 417 6.87 10.02 -31.27
C TYR A 417 6.22 8.94 -32.14
N ARG A 418 4.88 8.88 -32.13
CA ARG A 418 4.09 8.00 -33.00
C ARG A 418 4.32 8.27 -34.50
N ALA A 419 4.45 9.54 -34.90
CA ALA A 419 4.75 9.92 -36.29
C ALA A 419 6.16 9.48 -36.71
N TYR A 420 7.17 9.67 -35.85
CA TYR A 420 8.55 9.23 -36.08
C TYR A 420 8.64 7.70 -36.20
N VAL A 421 7.97 6.95 -35.31
CA VAL A 421 7.86 5.48 -35.45
C VAL A 421 7.21 5.10 -36.79
N ALA A 422 6.11 5.75 -37.19
CA ALA A 422 5.41 5.44 -38.43
C ALA A 422 6.24 5.70 -39.69
N ASP A 423 7.06 6.76 -39.71
CA ASP A 423 8.02 7.02 -40.78
C ASP A 423 9.18 6.02 -40.77
N SER A 424 9.73 5.68 -39.60
CA SER A 424 10.83 4.72 -39.48
C SER A 424 10.48 3.33 -40.03
N LEU A 425 9.19 2.98 -40.07
CA LEU A 425 8.64 1.74 -40.62
C LEU A 425 8.20 1.84 -42.09
N SER A 426 8.21 3.04 -42.68
CA SER A 426 7.66 3.30 -44.02
C SER A 426 8.49 2.65 -45.14
N GLY A 427 9.83 2.75 -45.04
CA GLY A 427 10.80 2.30 -46.04
C GLY A 427 11.09 0.79 -46.04
N GLY A 428 10.17 -0.04 -45.58
CA GLY A 428 10.36 -1.50 -45.55
C GLY A 428 11.00 -2.05 -44.27
N ARG A 429 12.00 -1.37 -43.70
CA ARG A 429 12.78 -1.90 -42.56
C ARG A 429 13.04 -0.87 -41.48
N MET A 430 13.11 -1.33 -40.22
CA MET A 430 13.64 -0.51 -39.13
C MET A 430 15.16 -0.38 -39.26
N ALA A 431 15.64 0.82 -39.57
CA ALA A 431 17.06 1.11 -39.60
C ALA A 431 17.60 1.37 -38.18
N GLU A 432 18.77 0.78 -37.85
CA GLU A 432 19.41 0.90 -36.52
C GLU A 432 19.58 2.36 -36.07
N ASN A 433 19.98 3.25 -36.98
CA ASN A 433 20.08 4.68 -36.72
C ASN A 433 18.75 5.31 -36.24
N LYS A 434 17.61 4.89 -36.79
CA LYS A 434 16.28 5.34 -36.34
C LYS A 434 15.85 4.67 -35.03
N ILE A 435 16.37 3.48 -34.69
CA ILE A 435 16.17 2.85 -33.37
C ILE A 435 16.98 3.58 -32.29
N ALA A 436 18.21 4.00 -32.59
CA ALA A 436 19.00 4.89 -31.74
C ALA A 436 18.28 6.25 -31.57
N GLY A 437 17.82 6.85 -32.68
CA GLY A 437 17.02 8.06 -32.69
C GLY A 437 15.76 7.97 -31.83
N LEU A 438 14.99 6.86 -31.91
CA LEU A 438 13.82 6.62 -31.04
C LEU A 438 14.17 6.55 -29.55
N ASN A 439 15.29 5.92 -29.19
CA ASN A 439 15.76 5.87 -27.80
C ASN A 439 16.18 7.24 -27.28
N GLN A 440 16.84 8.06 -28.12
CA GLN A 440 17.19 9.45 -27.79
C GLN A 440 15.93 10.33 -27.70
N LEU A 441 15.01 10.23 -28.65
CA LEU A 441 13.76 10.98 -28.69
C LEU A 441 12.88 10.70 -27.47
N ARG A 442 12.77 9.43 -27.04
CA ARG A 442 12.11 9.05 -25.78
C ARG A 442 12.74 9.78 -24.59
N ASN A 443 14.07 9.81 -24.51
CA ASN A 443 14.79 10.44 -23.40
C ASN A 443 14.61 11.97 -23.40
N ILE A 444 14.67 12.62 -24.57
CA ILE A 444 14.45 14.07 -24.73
C ILE A 444 13.01 14.44 -24.34
N PHE A 445 12.03 13.65 -24.80
CA PHE A 445 10.60 13.86 -24.52
C PHE A 445 10.18 13.43 -23.10
N GLY A 446 11.08 12.85 -22.30
CA GLY A 446 10.76 12.32 -20.97
C GLY A 446 9.77 11.14 -20.94
N LEU A 447 9.48 10.51 -22.09
CA LEU A 447 8.44 9.49 -22.20
C LEU A 447 8.80 8.23 -21.39
N GLY A 448 7.88 7.78 -20.54
CA GLY A 448 8.05 6.57 -19.75
C GLY A 448 8.26 5.34 -20.65
N LYS A 449 9.21 4.46 -20.28
CA LYS A 449 9.59 3.27 -21.07
C LYS A 449 8.38 2.48 -21.59
N ARG A 450 7.41 2.18 -20.71
CA ARG A 450 6.17 1.46 -21.04
C ARG A 450 5.28 2.19 -22.07
N GLU A 451 5.23 3.52 -22.02
CA GLU A 451 4.40 4.31 -22.96
C GLU A 451 5.04 4.34 -24.35
N ALA A 452 6.35 4.57 -24.42
CA ALA A 452 7.11 4.53 -25.66
C ALA A 452 7.05 3.12 -26.31
N GLU A 453 7.15 2.06 -25.51
CA GLU A 453 6.96 0.67 -25.95
C GLU A 453 5.53 0.40 -26.43
N ALA A 454 4.50 0.87 -25.72
CA ALA A 454 3.10 0.71 -26.13
C ALA A 454 2.80 1.43 -27.46
N ILE A 455 3.33 2.64 -27.66
CA ILE A 455 3.20 3.37 -28.94
C ILE A 455 3.95 2.64 -30.06
N ALA A 456 5.17 2.17 -29.78
CA ALA A 456 5.95 1.40 -30.77
C ALA A 456 5.23 0.10 -31.15
N LEU A 457 4.67 -0.65 -30.20
CA LEU A 457 3.91 -1.88 -30.44
C LEU A 457 2.60 -1.63 -31.21
N ASP A 458 1.87 -0.55 -30.93
CA ASP A 458 0.66 -0.19 -31.67
C ASP A 458 0.94 0.22 -33.12
N VAL A 459 2.07 0.88 -33.40
CA VAL A 459 2.43 1.22 -34.79
C VAL A 459 3.05 0.03 -35.52
N THR A 460 3.99 -0.71 -34.90
CA THR A 460 4.62 -1.90 -35.51
C THR A 460 3.59 -2.99 -35.80
N SER A 461 2.66 -3.31 -34.89
CA SER A 461 1.59 -4.29 -35.15
C SER A 461 0.67 -3.88 -36.31
N LYS A 462 0.38 -2.57 -36.47
CA LYS A 462 -0.39 -2.04 -37.60
C LYS A 462 0.39 -2.09 -38.92
N VAL A 463 1.71 -1.95 -38.89
CA VAL A 463 2.57 -2.15 -40.08
C VAL A 463 2.69 -3.66 -40.39
N TYR A 464 2.92 -4.51 -39.39
CA TYR A 464 2.99 -5.96 -39.51
C TYR A 464 1.71 -6.53 -40.15
N ARG A 465 0.53 -6.19 -39.63
CA ARG A 465 -0.76 -6.59 -40.23
C ARG A 465 -0.92 -6.13 -41.69
N LYS A 466 -0.40 -4.95 -42.06
CA LYS A 466 -0.40 -4.47 -43.45
C LYS A 466 0.58 -5.23 -44.34
N ARG A 467 1.81 -5.49 -43.88
CA ARG A 467 2.80 -6.30 -44.62
C ARG A 467 2.30 -7.73 -44.83
N LEU A 468 1.71 -8.32 -43.80
CA LEU A 468 1.14 -9.65 -43.84
C LEU A 468 -0.04 -9.72 -44.83
N SER A 469 -0.95 -8.73 -44.83
CA SER A 469 -2.02 -8.69 -45.83
C SER A 469 -1.51 -8.42 -47.25
N GLN A 470 -0.43 -7.66 -47.42
CA GLN A 470 0.24 -7.49 -48.72
C GLN A 470 0.88 -8.80 -49.20
N ALA A 471 1.68 -9.49 -48.37
CA ALA A 471 2.34 -10.76 -48.72
C ALA A 471 1.36 -11.92 -48.97
N VAL A 472 0.18 -11.91 -48.32
CA VAL A 472 -0.92 -12.83 -48.63
C VAL A 472 -1.62 -12.44 -49.94
N SER A 473 -1.87 -11.15 -50.19
CA SER A 473 -2.56 -10.69 -51.41
C SER A 473 -1.70 -10.78 -52.68
N GLY A 474 -0.38 -10.65 -52.55
CA GLY A 474 0.60 -10.78 -53.64
C GLY A 474 1.01 -12.23 -53.92
N GLY A 475 0.69 -13.17 -53.04
CA GLY A 475 1.09 -14.58 -53.14
C GLY A 475 2.51 -14.89 -52.66
N ASP A 476 3.31 -13.89 -52.28
CA ASP A 476 4.69 -14.05 -51.80
C ASP A 476 4.81 -15.06 -50.64
N LEU A 477 3.84 -15.03 -49.70
CA LEU A 477 3.80 -15.95 -48.55
C LEU A 477 3.41 -17.39 -48.97
N GLU A 478 2.64 -17.55 -50.04
CA GLU A 478 2.27 -18.87 -50.56
C GLU A 478 3.42 -19.51 -51.36
N ALA A 479 4.11 -18.70 -52.17
CA ALA A 479 5.24 -19.10 -53.01
C ALA A 479 6.55 -19.35 -52.24
N ALA A 480 6.69 -18.86 -51.01
CA ALA A 480 7.90 -19.07 -50.20
C ALA A 480 8.08 -20.54 -49.78
N ASP A 481 9.30 -21.07 -49.98
CA ASP A 481 9.72 -22.44 -49.64
C ASP A 481 9.49 -22.79 -48.16
N SER A 482 9.75 -21.82 -47.27
CA SER A 482 9.48 -21.91 -45.83
C SER A 482 8.69 -20.70 -45.35
N LYS A 483 7.41 -20.93 -45.05
CA LYS A 483 6.47 -19.93 -44.53
C LYS A 483 6.91 -19.41 -43.14
N ALA A 484 7.42 -20.29 -42.30
CA ALA A 484 8.00 -19.92 -41.00
C ALA A 484 9.22 -18.99 -41.16
N ALA A 485 10.14 -19.29 -42.09
CA ALA A 485 11.31 -18.44 -42.34
C ALA A 485 10.93 -17.07 -42.93
N PHE A 486 9.90 -17.01 -43.80
CA PHE A 486 9.37 -15.74 -44.29
C PHE A 486 8.77 -14.89 -43.17
N LEU A 487 7.97 -15.50 -42.29
CA LEU A 487 7.35 -14.80 -41.15
C LEU A 487 8.41 -14.36 -40.12
N GLN A 488 9.44 -15.17 -39.86
CA GLN A 488 10.56 -14.80 -39.01
C GLN A 488 11.32 -13.60 -39.61
N LYS A 489 11.70 -13.65 -40.89
CA LYS A 489 12.36 -12.54 -41.59
C LYS A 489 11.51 -11.26 -41.56
N LEU A 490 10.19 -11.37 -41.69
CA LEU A 490 9.28 -10.23 -41.57
C LEU A 490 9.27 -9.64 -40.14
N CYS A 491 9.42 -10.46 -39.11
CA CYS A 491 9.59 -9.99 -37.74
C CYS A 491 10.94 -9.32 -37.53
N GLU A 492 12.03 -9.89 -38.05
CA GLU A 492 13.40 -9.34 -37.99
C GLU A 492 13.48 -7.97 -38.70
N GLU A 493 12.99 -7.86 -39.93
CA GLU A 493 12.97 -6.59 -40.70
C GLU A 493 12.18 -5.46 -40.02
N LEU A 494 11.21 -5.80 -39.15
CA LEU A 494 10.40 -4.86 -38.39
C LEU A 494 10.83 -4.73 -36.91
N HIS A 495 11.80 -5.53 -36.46
CA HIS A 495 12.18 -5.70 -35.04
C HIS A 495 10.96 -5.99 -34.14
N PHE A 496 10.06 -6.86 -34.61
CA PHE A 496 8.80 -7.21 -33.95
C PHE A 496 8.90 -8.52 -33.17
N ASP A 497 8.23 -8.60 -32.02
CA ASP A 497 8.23 -9.77 -31.13
C ASP A 497 7.49 -10.97 -31.78
N PRO A 498 8.14 -12.13 -31.98
CA PRO A 498 7.49 -13.34 -32.49
C PRO A 498 6.29 -13.81 -31.66
N GLN A 499 6.26 -13.57 -30.35
CA GLN A 499 5.12 -13.94 -29.49
C GLN A 499 3.90 -13.03 -29.75
N ARG A 500 4.12 -11.77 -30.15
CA ARG A 500 3.05 -10.87 -30.61
C ARG A 500 2.65 -11.16 -32.05
N ALA A 501 3.57 -11.65 -32.88
CA ALA A 501 3.25 -12.13 -34.22
C ALA A 501 2.27 -13.32 -34.17
N SER A 502 2.53 -14.32 -33.32
CA SER A 502 1.62 -15.47 -33.15
C SER A 502 0.25 -15.08 -32.57
N GLN A 503 0.20 -14.12 -31.65
CA GLN A 503 -1.08 -13.56 -31.16
C GLN A 503 -1.87 -12.90 -32.31
N ILE A 504 -1.22 -12.15 -33.20
CA ILE A 504 -1.86 -11.56 -34.38
C ILE A 504 -2.33 -12.63 -35.36
N HIS A 505 -1.60 -13.73 -35.52
CA HIS A 505 -2.02 -14.88 -36.34
C HIS A 505 -3.26 -15.57 -35.77
N GLU A 506 -3.30 -15.76 -34.46
CA GLU A 506 -4.43 -16.30 -33.70
C GLU A 506 -5.68 -15.40 -33.78
N GLU A 507 -5.51 -14.07 -33.66
CA GLU A 507 -6.58 -13.09 -33.89
C GLU A 507 -7.15 -13.16 -35.31
N ILE A 508 -6.28 -13.21 -36.33
CA ILE A 508 -6.69 -13.32 -37.74
C ILE A 508 -7.44 -14.64 -37.98
N TYR A 509 -6.97 -15.75 -37.38
CA TYR A 509 -7.66 -17.03 -37.42
C TYR A 509 -9.04 -16.95 -36.75
N ARG A 510 -9.15 -16.40 -35.53
CA ARG A 510 -10.44 -16.22 -34.82
C ARG A 510 -11.41 -15.34 -35.62
N GLN A 511 -10.96 -14.23 -36.20
CA GLN A 511 -11.80 -13.37 -37.04
C GLN A 511 -12.31 -14.09 -38.28
N LYS A 512 -11.46 -14.89 -38.94
CA LYS A 512 -11.87 -15.70 -40.10
C LYS A 512 -12.83 -16.81 -39.71
N LEU A 513 -12.57 -17.53 -38.61
CA LEU A 513 -13.49 -18.53 -38.07
C LEU A 513 -14.86 -17.92 -37.74
N GLN A 514 -14.91 -16.78 -37.05
CA GLN A 514 -16.16 -16.05 -36.80
C GLN A 514 -16.90 -15.68 -38.08
N SER A 515 -16.18 -15.25 -39.14
CA SER A 515 -16.81 -14.93 -40.43
C SER A 515 -17.36 -16.15 -41.17
N CYS A 516 -16.68 -17.32 -41.07
CA CYS A 516 -17.14 -18.57 -41.68
C CYS A 516 -18.35 -19.17 -40.92
N VAL A 517 -18.35 -19.07 -39.58
CA VAL A 517 -19.38 -19.65 -38.71
C VAL A 517 -20.61 -18.76 -38.57
N ALA A 518 -20.58 -17.52 -39.09
CA ALA A 518 -21.74 -16.60 -39.09
C ALA A 518 -22.99 -17.16 -39.81
N ALA A 519 -22.82 -18.14 -40.70
CA ALA A 519 -23.92 -18.87 -41.36
C ALA A 519 -24.51 -20.03 -40.52
N GLY A 520 -23.92 -20.34 -39.36
CA GLY A 520 -24.28 -21.48 -38.50
C GLY A 520 -23.63 -22.82 -38.89
N GLU A 521 -22.92 -22.89 -40.02
CA GLU A 521 -22.32 -24.12 -40.55
C GLU A 521 -20.93 -23.85 -41.15
N LEU A 522 -20.01 -24.82 -41.00
CA LEU A 522 -18.71 -24.85 -41.66
C LEU A 522 -18.78 -25.69 -42.94
N SER A 523 -19.00 -25.02 -44.08
CA SER A 523 -18.87 -25.63 -45.41
C SER A 523 -17.45 -26.17 -45.65
N GLU A 524 -17.31 -27.12 -46.57
CA GLU A 524 -16.00 -27.72 -46.90
C GLU A 524 -15.04 -26.67 -47.47
N GLU A 525 -15.56 -25.71 -48.23
CA GLU A 525 -14.83 -24.54 -48.72
C GLU A 525 -14.28 -23.70 -47.55
N ASN A 526 -15.12 -23.38 -46.55
CA ASN A 526 -14.70 -22.66 -45.33
C ASN A 526 -13.61 -23.42 -44.57
N VAL A 527 -13.74 -24.74 -44.43
CA VAL A 527 -12.71 -25.59 -43.79
C VAL A 527 -11.40 -25.57 -44.59
N SER A 528 -11.47 -25.67 -45.93
CA SER A 528 -10.28 -25.59 -46.79
C SER A 528 -9.56 -24.25 -46.68
N ALA A 529 -10.32 -23.14 -46.59
CA ALA A 529 -9.78 -21.79 -46.43
C ALA A 529 -9.12 -21.59 -45.04
N LEU A 530 -9.73 -22.13 -43.98
CA LEU A 530 -9.17 -22.12 -42.63
C LEU A 530 -7.89 -22.97 -42.54
N LEU A 531 -7.85 -24.14 -43.19
CA LEU A 531 -6.65 -24.97 -43.29
C LEU A 531 -5.53 -24.25 -44.07
N LYS A 532 -5.85 -23.63 -45.22
CA LYS A 532 -4.89 -22.83 -45.98
C LYS A 532 -4.31 -21.69 -45.14
N LEU A 533 -5.17 -20.96 -44.42
CA LEU A 533 -4.77 -19.86 -43.55
C LEU A 533 -3.90 -20.31 -42.37
N ARG A 534 -4.25 -21.43 -41.74
CA ARG A 534 -3.43 -22.05 -40.69
C ARG A 534 -2.02 -22.38 -41.20
N VAL A 535 -1.90 -22.97 -42.39
CA VAL A 535 -0.60 -23.31 -43.01
C VAL A 535 0.19 -22.05 -43.37
N MET A 536 -0.45 -21.04 -43.95
CA MET A 536 0.19 -19.75 -44.27
C MET A 536 0.73 -19.03 -43.02
N LEU A 537 -0.01 -19.06 -41.91
CA LEU A 537 0.35 -18.38 -40.65
C LEU A 537 1.06 -19.30 -39.63
N CYS A 538 1.37 -20.55 -40.01
CA CYS A 538 2.08 -21.53 -39.19
C CYS A 538 1.47 -21.78 -37.78
N ILE A 539 0.13 -21.80 -37.67
CA ILE A 539 -0.56 -21.86 -36.38
C ILE A 539 -0.62 -23.31 -35.82
N PRO A 540 -0.19 -23.55 -34.55
CA PRO A 540 -0.29 -24.84 -33.87
C PRO A 540 -1.70 -25.42 -33.82
N GLN A 541 -1.81 -26.76 -33.85
CA GLN A 541 -3.09 -27.48 -33.78
C GLN A 541 -3.90 -27.11 -32.52
N GLN A 542 -3.25 -27.10 -31.35
CA GLN A 542 -3.88 -26.82 -30.05
C GLN A 542 -4.55 -25.44 -29.98
N ILE A 543 -3.93 -24.42 -30.60
CA ILE A 543 -4.48 -23.05 -30.64
C ILE A 543 -5.69 -22.98 -31.57
N VAL A 544 -5.66 -23.72 -32.69
CA VAL A 544 -6.79 -23.88 -33.60
C VAL A 544 -7.95 -24.61 -32.92
N GLU A 545 -7.69 -25.71 -32.23
CA GLU A 545 -8.69 -26.49 -31.48
C GLU A 545 -9.34 -25.64 -30.38
N ALA A 546 -8.55 -24.94 -29.56
CA ALA A 546 -9.06 -24.02 -28.55
C ALA A 546 -9.96 -22.93 -29.16
N ALA A 547 -9.52 -22.30 -30.25
CA ALA A 547 -10.31 -21.28 -30.95
C ALA A 547 -11.63 -21.84 -31.54
N HIS A 548 -11.65 -23.10 -31.98
CA HIS A 548 -12.87 -23.81 -32.40
C HIS A 548 -13.78 -24.14 -31.21
N THR A 549 -13.25 -24.68 -30.12
CA THR A 549 -14.06 -24.95 -28.91
C THR A 549 -14.62 -23.69 -28.27
N ASP A 550 -13.90 -22.57 -28.34
CA ASP A 550 -14.40 -21.25 -27.91
C ASP A 550 -15.56 -20.78 -28.82
N ILE A 551 -15.28 -20.60 -30.12
CA ILE A 551 -16.19 -19.91 -31.04
C ILE A 551 -17.37 -20.80 -31.43
N CYS A 552 -17.09 -21.99 -31.98
CA CYS A 552 -18.13 -22.94 -32.38
C CYS A 552 -18.85 -23.51 -31.15
N GLY A 553 -18.12 -23.79 -30.07
CA GLY A 553 -18.72 -24.28 -28.82
C GLY A 553 -19.65 -23.27 -28.14
N SER A 554 -19.36 -21.97 -28.20
CA SER A 554 -20.29 -20.93 -27.69
C SER A 554 -21.59 -20.80 -28.48
N LEU A 555 -21.62 -21.26 -29.73
CA LEU A 555 -22.82 -21.30 -30.56
C LEU A 555 -23.58 -22.61 -30.36
N PHE A 556 -22.85 -23.72 -30.21
CA PHE A 556 -23.44 -24.99 -29.78
C PHE A 556 -24.07 -24.91 -28.39
N GLU A 557 -23.45 -24.24 -27.40
CA GLU A 557 -24.07 -24.04 -26.06
C GLU A 557 -25.38 -23.23 -26.15
N LYS A 558 -25.54 -22.34 -27.14
CA LYS A 558 -26.83 -21.64 -27.36
C LYS A 558 -27.89 -22.62 -27.85
N VAL A 559 -27.62 -23.35 -28.94
CA VAL A 559 -28.56 -24.33 -29.51
C VAL A 559 -28.97 -25.38 -28.46
N VAL A 560 -28.01 -25.89 -27.67
CA VAL A 560 -28.30 -26.83 -26.58
C VAL A 560 -29.09 -26.16 -25.44
N ARG A 561 -28.76 -24.92 -25.05
CA ARG A 561 -29.50 -24.20 -24.00
C ARG A 561 -30.93 -23.86 -24.41
N ASP A 562 -31.15 -23.48 -25.67
CA ASP A 562 -32.45 -23.17 -26.23
C ASP A 562 -33.30 -24.44 -26.28
N ALA A 563 -32.73 -25.55 -26.78
CA ALA A 563 -33.39 -26.87 -26.79
C ALA A 563 -33.75 -27.37 -25.37
N ILE A 564 -32.89 -27.16 -24.37
CA ILE A 564 -33.17 -27.49 -22.97
C ILE A 564 -34.24 -26.55 -22.37
N SER A 565 -34.28 -25.30 -22.81
CA SER A 565 -35.23 -24.29 -22.32
C SER A 565 -36.66 -24.51 -22.82
N SER A 566 -36.84 -25.22 -23.94
CA SER A 566 -38.13 -25.73 -24.43
C SER A 566 -38.77 -26.76 -23.49
N GLY A 567 -38.01 -27.34 -22.55
CA GLY A 567 -38.51 -28.31 -21.57
C GLY A 567 -38.84 -29.68 -22.15
N VAL A 568 -39.65 -30.46 -21.42
CA VAL A 568 -39.98 -31.85 -21.76
C VAL A 568 -40.88 -31.94 -23.00
N ASP A 569 -41.84 -31.01 -23.13
CA ASP A 569 -42.85 -31.03 -24.19
C ASP A 569 -42.42 -30.34 -25.49
N GLY A 570 -41.18 -29.82 -25.56
CA GLY A 570 -40.66 -29.02 -26.69
C GLY A 570 -39.34 -29.51 -27.30
N TYR A 571 -38.95 -30.77 -27.03
CA TYR A 571 -37.82 -31.43 -27.71
C TYR A 571 -38.28 -32.09 -29.04
N ASP A 572 -38.92 -31.29 -29.89
CA ASP A 572 -39.52 -31.69 -31.15
C ASP A 572 -38.53 -32.14 -32.24
N SER A 573 -39.07 -32.70 -33.33
CA SER A 573 -38.30 -33.05 -34.54
C SER A 573 -37.48 -31.87 -35.09
N GLU A 574 -37.92 -30.62 -34.88
CA GLU A 574 -37.21 -29.43 -35.33
C GLU A 574 -36.01 -29.08 -34.43
N THR A 575 -36.14 -29.18 -33.10
CA THR A 575 -35.01 -28.94 -32.18
C THR A 575 -33.98 -30.06 -32.27
N LYS A 576 -34.40 -31.32 -32.42
CA LYS A 576 -33.52 -32.46 -32.76
C LYS A 576 -32.71 -32.21 -34.04
N LYS A 577 -33.37 -31.74 -35.11
CA LYS A 577 -32.69 -31.36 -36.36
C LYS A 577 -31.72 -30.19 -36.14
N ALA A 578 -32.08 -29.18 -35.37
CA ALA A 578 -31.19 -28.05 -35.04
C ALA A 578 -29.97 -28.48 -34.23
N VAL A 579 -30.13 -29.38 -33.25
CA VAL A 579 -29.05 -29.96 -32.44
C VAL A 579 -28.09 -30.78 -33.31
N ARG A 580 -28.60 -31.74 -34.11
CA ARG A 580 -27.77 -32.54 -35.05
C ARG A 580 -27.05 -31.64 -36.05
N LYS A 581 -27.75 -30.64 -36.59
CA LYS A 581 -27.19 -29.65 -37.52
C LYS A 581 -26.05 -28.85 -36.88
N ALA A 582 -26.21 -28.40 -35.63
CA ALA A 582 -25.17 -27.69 -34.91
C ALA A 582 -23.99 -28.61 -34.54
N ALA A 583 -24.24 -29.83 -34.04
CA ALA A 583 -23.21 -30.78 -33.64
C ALA A 583 -22.28 -31.16 -34.80
N HIS A 584 -22.86 -31.57 -35.94
CA HIS A 584 -22.08 -32.01 -37.11
C HIS A 584 -21.65 -30.84 -38.00
N GLY A 585 -22.52 -29.85 -38.23
CA GLY A 585 -22.25 -28.70 -39.09
C GLY A 585 -21.20 -27.72 -38.55
N LEU A 586 -21.00 -27.67 -37.23
CA LEU A 586 -19.91 -26.90 -36.61
C LEU A 586 -18.59 -27.70 -36.49
N ARG A 587 -18.57 -28.97 -36.89
CA ARG A 587 -17.40 -29.89 -36.84
C ARG A 587 -16.65 -29.89 -35.50
N LEU A 588 -17.39 -29.79 -34.39
CA LEU A 588 -16.82 -29.95 -33.05
C LEU A 588 -16.37 -31.42 -32.85
N THR A 589 -15.25 -31.63 -32.16
CA THR A 589 -14.87 -32.96 -31.66
C THR A 589 -15.95 -33.50 -30.73
N ARG A 590 -16.31 -34.79 -30.85
CA ARG A 590 -17.36 -35.45 -30.05
C ARG A 590 -17.21 -35.19 -28.55
N GLU A 591 -16.00 -35.28 -28.03
CA GLU A 591 -15.66 -35.02 -26.62
C GLU A 591 -15.99 -33.57 -26.20
N ALA A 592 -15.61 -32.56 -26.99
CA ALA A 592 -15.94 -31.16 -26.70
C ALA A 592 -17.45 -30.90 -26.78
N ALA A 593 -18.14 -31.45 -27.78
CA ALA A 593 -19.60 -31.32 -27.89
C ALA A 593 -20.32 -31.95 -26.68
N MET A 594 -19.94 -33.17 -26.29
CA MET A 594 -20.45 -33.84 -25.09
C MET A 594 -20.11 -33.06 -23.80
N SER A 595 -18.90 -32.50 -23.68
CA SER A 595 -18.49 -31.70 -22.52
C SER A 595 -19.32 -30.42 -22.38
N ILE A 596 -19.56 -29.72 -23.49
CA ILE A 596 -20.41 -28.51 -23.54
C ILE A 596 -21.87 -28.86 -23.20
N ALA A 597 -22.42 -29.91 -23.81
CA ALA A 597 -23.79 -30.34 -23.55
C ALA A 597 -23.99 -30.83 -22.11
N SER A 598 -23.08 -31.67 -21.60
CA SER A 598 -23.06 -32.14 -20.22
C SER A 598 -23.01 -30.97 -19.23
N LYS A 599 -22.13 -29.98 -19.46
CA LYS A 599 -22.07 -28.75 -18.64
C LYS A 599 -23.36 -27.92 -18.65
N ALA A 600 -24.11 -27.92 -19.76
CA ALA A 600 -25.42 -27.26 -19.85
C ALA A 600 -26.52 -28.08 -19.12
N VAL A 601 -26.55 -29.40 -19.30
CA VAL A 601 -27.51 -30.31 -18.67
C VAL A 601 -27.32 -30.36 -17.15
N ARG A 602 -26.10 -30.53 -16.64
CA ARG A 602 -25.83 -30.60 -15.20
C ARG A 602 -26.22 -29.31 -14.48
N ARG A 603 -26.05 -28.14 -15.11
CA ARG A 603 -26.58 -26.85 -14.60
C ARG A 603 -28.10 -26.88 -14.39
N VAL A 604 -28.84 -27.59 -15.24
CA VAL A 604 -30.30 -27.73 -15.14
C VAL A 604 -30.70 -28.81 -14.12
N PHE A 605 -30.01 -29.95 -14.08
CA PHE A 605 -30.18 -30.92 -12.99
C PHE A 605 -29.96 -30.30 -11.60
N ILE A 606 -28.90 -29.48 -11.43
CA ILE A 606 -28.63 -28.74 -10.19
C ILE A 606 -29.79 -27.80 -9.82
N ASN A 607 -30.49 -27.22 -10.81
CA ASN A 607 -31.66 -26.37 -10.54
C ASN A 607 -32.87 -27.19 -10.05
N TYR A 608 -33.13 -28.37 -10.60
CA TYR A 608 -34.14 -29.30 -10.05
C TYR A 608 -33.77 -29.76 -8.64
N VAL A 609 -32.50 -30.10 -8.39
CA VAL A 609 -32.04 -30.48 -7.05
C VAL A 609 -32.20 -29.32 -6.05
N LYS A 610 -31.89 -28.08 -6.45
CA LYS A 610 -32.14 -26.90 -5.61
C LYS A 610 -33.63 -26.75 -5.26
N ARG A 611 -34.54 -26.95 -6.23
CA ARG A 611 -35.99 -26.95 -5.98
C ARG A 611 -36.42 -28.07 -5.03
N ALA A 612 -35.86 -29.27 -5.19
CA ALA A 612 -36.13 -30.40 -4.31
C ALA A 612 -35.64 -30.16 -2.87
N ARG A 613 -34.51 -29.46 -2.68
CA ARG A 613 -34.01 -29.04 -1.35
C ARG A 613 -34.82 -27.89 -0.73
N SER A 614 -35.40 -27.01 -1.54
CA SER A 614 -36.22 -25.89 -1.07
C SER A 614 -37.70 -26.23 -0.87
N ALA A 615 -38.10 -27.48 -1.13
CA ALA A 615 -39.46 -27.95 -0.91
C ALA A 615 -39.73 -28.15 0.60
N GLU A 616 -40.88 -27.68 1.08
CA GLU A 616 -41.26 -27.81 2.49
C GLU A 616 -41.63 -29.26 2.83
N ASN A 617 -42.18 -30.01 1.86
CA ASN A 617 -42.64 -31.39 2.03
C ASN A 617 -41.79 -32.41 1.27
N ARG A 618 -41.53 -33.57 1.87
CA ARG A 618 -40.84 -34.71 1.23
C ARG A 618 -41.53 -35.18 -0.06
N THR A 619 -42.85 -35.07 -0.12
CA THR A 619 -43.69 -35.41 -1.29
C THR A 619 -43.53 -34.42 -2.44
N GLU A 620 -43.15 -33.17 -2.17
CA GLU A 620 -42.84 -32.15 -3.18
C GLU A 620 -41.39 -32.28 -3.65
N ALA A 621 -40.46 -32.53 -2.74
CA ALA A 621 -39.08 -32.89 -3.09
C ALA A 621 -39.05 -34.08 -4.06
N ALA A 622 -39.80 -35.15 -3.76
CA ALA A 622 -39.95 -36.31 -4.63
C ALA A 622 -40.59 -35.99 -5.99
N LYS A 623 -41.48 -35.00 -6.08
CA LYS A 623 -42.07 -34.54 -7.36
C LYS A 623 -41.06 -33.78 -8.22
N GLU A 624 -40.21 -32.93 -7.63
CA GLU A 624 -39.12 -32.28 -8.39
C GLU A 624 -38.05 -33.29 -8.84
N LEU A 625 -37.76 -34.32 -8.04
CA LEU A 625 -36.88 -35.41 -8.44
C LEU A 625 -37.50 -36.25 -9.58
N LYS A 626 -38.80 -36.57 -9.54
CA LYS A 626 -39.52 -37.20 -10.66
C LYS A 626 -39.45 -36.37 -11.96
N LYS A 627 -39.53 -35.03 -11.87
CA LYS A 627 -39.36 -34.15 -13.04
C LYS A 627 -37.93 -34.18 -13.61
N LEU A 628 -36.91 -34.25 -12.74
CA LEU A 628 -35.50 -34.43 -13.16
C LEU A 628 -35.29 -35.76 -13.89
N ILE A 629 -35.89 -36.85 -13.41
CA ILE A 629 -35.79 -38.17 -14.05
C ILE A 629 -36.49 -38.16 -15.41
N ALA A 630 -37.72 -37.63 -15.49
CA ALA A 630 -38.45 -37.48 -16.76
C ALA A 630 -37.67 -36.63 -17.78
N PHE A 631 -37.03 -35.54 -17.34
CA PHE A 631 -36.17 -34.71 -18.19
C PHE A 631 -34.91 -35.47 -18.66
N ASN A 632 -34.29 -36.32 -17.83
CA ASN A 632 -33.17 -37.16 -18.28
C ASN A 632 -33.59 -38.18 -19.34
N THR A 633 -34.68 -38.93 -19.08
CA THR A 633 -35.13 -40.01 -19.96
C THR A 633 -35.71 -39.50 -21.29
N LEU A 634 -36.38 -38.34 -21.29
CA LEU A 634 -37.02 -37.80 -22.50
C LEU A 634 -36.12 -36.82 -23.28
N VAL A 635 -35.44 -35.87 -22.61
CA VAL A 635 -34.70 -34.81 -23.32
C VAL A 635 -33.20 -35.11 -23.40
N VAL A 636 -32.56 -35.43 -22.27
CA VAL A 636 -31.10 -35.64 -22.22
C VAL A 636 -30.70 -36.89 -22.99
N THR A 637 -31.52 -37.94 -22.93
CA THR A 637 -31.23 -39.23 -23.58
C THR A 637 -31.25 -39.12 -25.11
N GLU A 638 -32.18 -38.35 -25.66
CA GLU A 638 -32.22 -38.07 -27.10
C GLU A 638 -31.15 -37.05 -27.52
N LEU A 639 -30.87 -36.04 -26.70
CA LEU A 639 -29.77 -35.08 -26.91
C LEU A 639 -28.40 -35.76 -27.02
N VAL A 640 -28.11 -36.77 -26.19
CA VAL A 640 -26.86 -37.55 -26.27
C VAL A 640 -26.79 -38.37 -27.57
N ALA A 641 -27.88 -39.04 -27.96
CA ALA A 641 -27.94 -39.79 -29.23
C ALA A 641 -27.76 -38.86 -30.45
N ASP A 642 -28.38 -37.67 -30.41
CA ASP A 642 -28.28 -36.63 -31.45
C ASP A 642 -26.87 -36.04 -31.58
N ILE A 643 -26.07 -36.04 -30.50
CA ILE A 643 -24.65 -35.61 -30.51
C ILE A 643 -23.73 -36.73 -31.01
N LYS A 644 -24.01 -37.99 -30.65
CA LYS A 644 -23.24 -39.16 -31.11
C LYS A 644 -23.44 -39.43 -32.61
N GLY A 645 -24.66 -39.17 -33.11
CA GLY A 645 -25.07 -39.43 -34.50
C GLY A 645 -25.74 -40.79 -34.70
N GLU A 646 -26.29 -41.38 -33.64
CA GLU A 646 -26.98 -42.67 -33.70
C GLU A 646 -28.38 -42.48 -34.35
N ALA A 647 -28.47 -42.78 -35.65
CA ALA A 647 -29.72 -42.67 -36.40
C ALA A 647 -30.74 -43.72 -35.92
N SER A 648 -31.97 -43.28 -35.63
CA SER A 648 -33.06 -44.09 -35.10
C SER A 648 -33.75 -44.96 -36.16
N ASP A 649 -32.97 -45.70 -36.95
CA ASP A 649 -33.45 -46.42 -38.15
C ASP A 649 -32.74 -47.79 -38.34
N SER A 650 -32.60 -48.55 -37.24
CA SER A 650 -32.24 -49.98 -37.27
C SER A 650 -32.94 -50.74 -36.15
N SER A 651 -34.15 -51.22 -36.44
CA SER A 651 -34.79 -52.25 -35.61
C SER A 651 -34.09 -53.59 -35.85
N GLN A 652 -33.62 -54.22 -34.77
CA GLN A 652 -32.94 -55.53 -34.72
C GLN A 652 -31.52 -55.58 -35.33
N GLU A 653 -30.50 -55.35 -34.48
CA GLU A 653 -29.34 -56.24 -34.43
C GLU A 653 -29.26 -56.84 -33.01
N GLU A 654 -28.72 -58.06 -32.90
CA GLU A 654 -28.70 -58.82 -31.64
C GLU A 654 -27.58 -58.34 -30.71
N PRO A 655 -27.74 -58.44 -29.37
CA PRO A 655 -26.67 -58.10 -28.45
C PRO A 655 -25.54 -59.12 -28.56
N ILE A 656 -24.45 -58.74 -29.24
CA ILE A 656 -23.17 -59.43 -29.13
C ILE A 656 -22.75 -59.33 -27.66
N LYS A 657 -22.72 -60.48 -26.98
CA LYS A 657 -22.13 -60.59 -25.65
C LYS A 657 -20.61 -60.45 -25.81
N GLU A 658 -20.08 -59.28 -25.47
CA GLU A 658 -18.70 -59.24 -24.98
C GLU A 658 -18.73 -59.71 -23.51
N GLU A 659 -17.84 -60.64 -23.18
CA GLU A 659 -17.84 -61.31 -21.89
C GLU A 659 -17.21 -60.39 -20.83
N GLU A 660 -18.05 -59.63 -20.12
CA GLU A 660 -17.66 -59.10 -18.81
C GLU A 660 -17.24 -60.29 -17.93
N LYS A 661 -15.96 -60.30 -17.56
CA LYS A 661 -15.39 -61.39 -16.77
C LYS A 661 -16.08 -61.44 -15.42
N GLN A 662 -16.49 -62.63 -15.02
CA GLN A 662 -16.69 -62.94 -13.61
C GLN A 662 -15.39 -62.57 -12.86
N ILE A 663 -15.51 -61.59 -11.99
CA ILE A 663 -14.57 -61.29 -10.90
C ILE A 663 -15.31 -61.76 -9.64
N ASP A 664 -14.60 -62.42 -8.75
CA ASP A 664 -15.19 -63.22 -7.67
C ASP A 664 -15.88 -62.34 -6.59
N GLU A 665 -17.15 -61.96 -6.80
CA GLU A 665 -18.02 -61.28 -5.82
C GLU A 665 -19.24 -62.16 -5.37
N ASP A 666 -19.29 -63.43 -5.78
CA ASP A 666 -20.41 -64.39 -5.55
C ASP A 666 -20.72 -64.69 -4.05
N GLU A 667 -19.84 -64.37 -3.09
CA GLU A 667 -20.11 -64.53 -1.65
C GLU A 667 -20.72 -63.27 -0.98
N ASP A 668 -20.46 -62.07 -1.52
CA ASP A 668 -20.95 -60.80 -0.94
C ASP A 668 -22.38 -60.49 -1.41
N GLU A 669 -22.76 -60.79 -2.66
CA GLU A 669 -24.07 -60.40 -3.20
C GLU A 669 -25.26 -61.14 -2.54
N GLU A 670 -25.12 -62.43 -2.23
CA GLU A 670 -26.21 -63.24 -1.63
C GLU A 670 -26.64 -62.74 -0.24
N GLU A 671 -25.74 -62.14 0.57
CA GLU A 671 -26.12 -61.58 1.87
C GLU A 671 -27.07 -60.37 1.74
N TRP A 672 -26.80 -59.48 0.78
CA TRP A 672 -27.52 -58.20 0.64
C TRP A 672 -28.85 -58.32 -0.12
N GLU A 673 -29.05 -59.39 -0.91
CA GLU A 673 -30.33 -59.81 -1.50
C GLU A 673 -31.48 -59.94 -0.46
N SER A 674 -31.15 -60.06 0.82
CA SER A 674 -32.07 -60.10 1.98
C SER A 674 -32.89 -58.81 2.15
N LEU A 675 -32.40 -57.66 1.67
CA LEU A 675 -33.07 -56.37 1.84
C LEU A 675 -34.28 -56.24 0.89
N GLU A 676 -35.49 -56.32 1.46
CA GLU A 676 -36.78 -56.17 0.76
C GLU A 676 -36.91 -54.93 -0.13
N THR A 677 -36.07 -53.91 0.06
CA THR A 677 -36.07 -52.65 -0.70
C THR A 677 -35.07 -52.64 -1.85
N LEU A 678 -34.03 -53.49 -1.83
CA LEU A 678 -33.14 -53.74 -2.98
C LEU A 678 -33.80 -54.73 -3.95
N ARG A 679 -34.45 -55.78 -3.41
CA ARG A 679 -35.21 -56.76 -4.22
C ARG A 679 -36.34 -56.15 -5.07
N LYS A 680 -36.82 -54.95 -4.71
CA LYS A 680 -37.83 -54.18 -5.47
C LYS A 680 -37.23 -53.19 -6.47
N ILE A 681 -35.91 -52.97 -6.43
CA ILE A 681 -35.15 -52.18 -7.41
C ILE A 681 -34.72 -53.08 -8.59
N ASN A 682 -34.40 -54.35 -8.31
CA ASN A 682 -34.11 -55.34 -9.35
C ASN A 682 -35.41 -55.72 -10.10
N PRO A 683 -35.47 -55.56 -11.43
CA PRO A 683 -36.74 -55.61 -12.17
C PRO A 683 -37.24 -57.02 -12.44
N SER A 684 -38.54 -57.25 -12.24
CA SER A 684 -39.24 -58.33 -12.96
C SER A 684 -39.37 -57.96 -14.44
N LYS A 685 -39.19 -58.93 -15.34
CA LYS A 685 -39.11 -58.67 -16.80
C LYS A 685 -40.32 -57.90 -17.35
N GLU A 686 -41.52 -58.21 -16.85
CA GLU A 686 -42.78 -57.55 -17.26
C GLU A 686 -42.93 -56.07 -16.83
N LEU A 687 -42.07 -55.54 -15.95
CA LEU A 687 -42.10 -54.14 -15.54
C LEU A 687 -41.13 -53.27 -16.35
N ALA A 688 -39.98 -53.82 -16.75
CA ALA A 688 -39.02 -53.12 -17.62
C ALA A 688 -39.64 -52.76 -18.99
N GLU A 689 -40.45 -53.66 -19.55
CA GLU A 689 -41.13 -53.47 -20.84
C GLU A 689 -42.19 -52.35 -20.82
N LYS A 690 -42.68 -51.93 -19.65
CA LYS A 690 -43.81 -50.98 -19.52
C LYS A 690 -43.41 -49.50 -19.42
N LEU A 691 -42.13 -49.17 -19.30
CA LEU A 691 -41.65 -47.79 -19.08
C LEU A 691 -40.65 -47.28 -20.14
N GLY A 692 -40.28 -48.09 -21.12
CA GLY A 692 -39.39 -47.68 -22.22
C GLY A 692 -37.90 -47.69 -21.86
N LYS A 693 -37.08 -47.08 -22.73
CA LYS A 693 -35.62 -47.13 -22.63
C LYS A 693 -35.11 -46.55 -21.31
N GLN A 694 -34.08 -47.17 -20.73
CA GLN A 694 -33.33 -46.60 -19.62
C GLN A 694 -32.73 -45.24 -20.05
N GLY A 695 -32.81 -44.23 -19.18
CA GLY A 695 -32.21 -42.92 -19.43
C GLY A 695 -30.67 -42.96 -19.32
N GLN A 696 -29.99 -42.04 -20.01
CA GLN A 696 -28.52 -42.00 -20.04
C GLN A 696 -27.89 -41.87 -18.65
N THR A 697 -26.78 -42.58 -18.45
CA THR A 697 -25.90 -42.52 -17.28
C THR A 697 -24.63 -41.69 -17.52
N GLU A 698 -24.34 -41.29 -18.77
CA GLU A 698 -23.11 -40.56 -19.14
C GLU A 698 -23.00 -39.15 -18.54
N ILE A 699 -24.13 -38.55 -18.14
CA ILE A 699 -24.20 -37.21 -17.56
C ILE A 699 -24.61 -37.32 -16.09
N THR A 700 -23.66 -37.70 -15.24
CA THR A 700 -23.87 -37.79 -13.78
C THR A 700 -23.63 -36.45 -13.07
N LEU A 701 -24.15 -36.33 -11.85
CA LEU A 701 -23.88 -35.23 -10.91
C LEU A 701 -22.72 -35.51 -9.93
N LYS A 702 -21.91 -36.56 -10.16
CA LYS A 702 -20.90 -37.03 -9.20
C LYS A 702 -19.91 -35.95 -8.77
N ASP A 703 -19.43 -35.15 -9.73
CA ASP A 703 -18.44 -34.09 -9.49
C ASP A 703 -19.07 -32.75 -9.04
N ASP A 704 -20.39 -32.59 -9.21
CA ASP A 704 -21.12 -31.34 -8.93
C ASP A 704 -21.81 -31.33 -7.54
N LEU A 705 -21.92 -32.48 -6.87
CA LEU A 705 -22.53 -32.61 -5.53
C LEU A 705 -21.71 -33.50 -4.58
N PRO A 706 -21.53 -33.10 -3.30
CA PRO A 706 -20.85 -33.93 -2.31
C PRO A 706 -21.66 -35.20 -2.02
N GLU A 707 -20.96 -36.32 -1.77
CA GLU A 707 -21.53 -37.65 -1.46
C GLU A 707 -22.73 -37.59 -0.52
N ARG A 708 -22.60 -36.88 0.60
CA ARG A 708 -23.66 -36.72 1.59
C ARG A 708 -24.95 -36.14 1.00
N ASP A 709 -24.86 -35.10 0.16
CA ASP A 709 -26.05 -34.50 -0.46
C ASP A 709 -26.71 -35.48 -1.44
N ARG A 710 -25.91 -36.22 -2.22
CA ARG A 710 -26.39 -37.23 -3.18
C ARG A 710 -27.12 -38.36 -2.44
N THR A 711 -26.52 -38.82 -1.34
CA THR A 711 -27.01 -39.84 -0.41
C THR A 711 -28.28 -39.41 0.33
N ASP A 712 -28.33 -38.18 0.86
CA ASP A 712 -29.50 -37.65 1.58
C ASP A 712 -30.69 -37.39 0.63
N LEU A 713 -30.45 -37.00 -0.63
CA LEU A 713 -31.49 -36.88 -1.67
C LEU A 713 -32.04 -38.25 -2.10
N TYR A 714 -31.16 -39.23 -2.35
CA TYR A 714 -31.55 -40.61 -2.65
C TYR A 714 -32.35 -41.21 -1.47
N LYS A 715 -31.88 -41.06 -0.22
CA LYS A 715 -32.59 -41.48 1.00
C LYS A 715 -33.95 -40.80 1.15
N THR A 716 -34.08 -39.52 0.76
CA THR A 716 -35.36 -38.79 0.77
C THR A 716 -36.35 -39.38 -0.23
N TYR A 717 -35.90 -39.76 -1.44
CA TYR A 717 -36.75 -40.41 -2.44
C TYR A 717 -37.13 -41.84 -2.04
N LEU A 718 -36.17 -42.65 -1.56
CA LEU A 718 -36.43 -43.99 -1.01
C LEU A 718 -37.45 -43.97 0.14
N LEU A 719 -37.34 -42.99 1.04
CA LEU A 719 -38.30 -42.84 2.15
C LEU A 719 -39.71 -42.51 1.63
N TYR A 720 -39.82 -41.72 0.56
CA TYR A 720 -41.09 -41.44 -0.11
C TYR A 720 -41.69 -42.71 -0.74
N CYS A 721 -40.88 -43.54 -1.42
CA CYS A 721 -41.33 -44.83 -1.99
C CYS A 721 -41.78 -45.86 -0.92
N LEU A 722 -41.36 -45.67 0.33
CA LEU A 722 -41.79 -46.48 1.48
C LEU A 722 -43.07 -45.96 2.15
N THR A 723 -43.27 -44.63 2.20
CA THR A 723 -44.46 -44.00 2.82
C THR A 723 -45.64 -43.81 1.86
N GLY A 724 -45.39 -43.75 0.55
CA GLY A 724 -46.37 -43.36 -0.46
C GLY A 724 -46.75 -41.87 -0.42
N GLU A 725 -47.62 -41.44 -1.35
CA GLU A 725 -48.16 -40.08 -1.32
C GLU A 725 -49.33 -39.99 -0.33
N VAL A 726 -49.14 -39.25 0.75
CA VAL A 726 -50.20 -38.83 1.67
C VAL A 726 -50.90 -37.60 1.09
N ARG A 727 -52.16 -37.73 0.69
CA ARG A 727 -53.01 -36.61 0.27
C ARG A 727 -53.95 -36.21 1.40
N THR A 728 -53.85 -34.96 1.84
CA THR A 728 -54.85 -34.31 2.70
C THR A 728 -56.05 -33.90 1.86
N ILE A 729 -57.20 -34.52 2.10
CA ILE A 729 -58.49 -34.10 1.53
C ILE A 729 -58.99 -32.89 2.34
N PRO A 730 -59.71 -31.93 1.72
CA PRO A 730 -60.33 -30.78 2.40
C PRO A 730 -61.50 -31.17 3.34
N PHE A 731 -61.19 -31.99 4.35
CA PHE A 731 -61.95 -32.22 5.58
C PHE A 731 -61.05 -32.72 6.74
N GLY A 732 -59.72 -32.64 6.59
CA GLY A 732 -58.73 -33.10 7.60
C GLY A 732 -58.31 -34.57 7.48
N ALA A 733 -58.99 -35.36 6.64
CA ALA A 733 -58.62 -36.75 6.39
C ALA A 733 -57.35 -36.86 5.53
N GLN A 734 -56.39 -37.66 5.98
CA GLN A 734 -55.21 -38.08 5.21
C GLN A 734 -55.48 -39.43 4.55
N ILE A 735 -55.26 -39.53 3.24
CA ILE A 735 -55.27 -40.81 2.51
C ILE A 735 -53.86 -41.07 1.97
N THR A 736 -53.27 -42.19 2.39
CA THR A 736 -52.11 -42.80 1.72
C THR A 736 -52.55 -43.51 0.45
N THR A 737 -51.93 -43.17 -0.68
CA THR A 737 -51.99 -43.97 -1.91
C THR A 737 -51.26 -45.31 -1.72
N LYS A 738 -51.51 -46.28 -2.61
CA LYS A 738 -50.86 -47.61 -2.54
C LYS A 738 -49.38 -47.51 -2.92
N ARG A 739 -48.61 -48.54 -2.55
CA ARG A 739 -47.23 -48.74 -2.98
C ARG A 739 -47.24 -49.21 -4.43
N ASP A 740 -46.64 -48.43 -5.33
CA ASP A 740 -46.45 -48.79 -6.72
C ASP A 740 -44.98 -49.11 -6.97
N ASP A 741 -44.64 -50.35 -7.35
CA ASP A 741 -43.25 -50.81 -7.48
C ASP A 741 -42.46 -50.06 -8.59
N SER A 742 -43.18 -49.39 -9.50
CA SER A 742 -42.59 -48.49 -10.51
C SER A 742 -41.81 -47.31 -9.93
N GLU A 743 -42.06 -46.91 -8.67
CA GLU A 743 -41.27 -45.86 -8.02
C GLU A 743 -39.84 -46.30 -7.69
N TYR A 744 -39.60 -47.60 -7.48
CA TYR A 744 -38.27 -48.15 -7.21
C TYR A 744 -37.41 -48.22 -8.49
N LEU A 745 -38.04 -48.37 -9.66
CA LEU A 745 -37.35 -48.22 -10.96
C LEU A 745 -36.88 -46.78 -11.20
N LEU A 746 -37.70 -45.80 -10.81
CA LEU A 746 -37.32 -44.37 -10.84
C LEU A 746 -36.20 -44.06 -9.83
N LEU A 747 -36.19 -44.70 -8.66
CA LEU A 747 -35.11 -44.59 -7.67
C LEU A 747 -33.77 -45.11 -8.23
N ASN A 748 -33.76 -46.19 -9.01
CA ASN A 748 -32.57 -46.69 -9.70
C ASN A 748 -32.03 -45.65 -10.71
N GLN A 749 -32.89 -45.15 -11.59
CA GLN A 749 -32.54 -44.08 -12.55
C GLN A 749 -32.00 -42.82 -11.84
N LEU A 750 -32.54 -42.48 -10.67
CA LEU A 750 -32.05 -41.37 -9.84
C LEU A 750 -30.65 -41.63 -9.26
N GLY A 751 -30.34 -42.87 -8.83
CA GLY A 751 -29.01 -43.29 -8.42
C GLY A 751 -27.98 -43.12 -9.54
N GLY A 752 -28.34 -43.52 -10.77
CA GLY A 752 -27.53 -43.29 -11.97
C GLY A 752 -27.26 -41.81 -12.26
N ILE A 753 -28.29 -40.95 -12.22
CA ILE A 753 -28.12 -39.49 -12.43
C ILE A 753 -27.25 -38.86 -11.34
N PHE A 754 -27.34 -39.32 -10.08
CA PHE A 754 -26.44 -38.88 -9.02
C PHE A 754 -25.03 -39.49 -9.11
N GLY A 755 -24.79 -40.49 -9.96
CA GLY A 755 -23.52 -41.22 -10.01
C GLY A 755 -23.17 -41.90 -8.69
N LEU A 756 -24.18 -42.42 -7.98
CA LEU A 756 -23.99 -43.25 -6.79
C LEU A 756 -23.58 -44.66 -7.22
N THR A 757 -22.63 -45.24 -6.51
CA THR A 757 -22.18 -46.62 -6.67
C THR A 757 -23.16 -47.60 -6.02
N GLN A 758 -23.14 -48.88 -6.44
CA GLN A 758 -23.90 -49.95 -5.78
C GLN A 758 -23.62 -50.00 -4.27
N LYS A 759 -22.35 -49.84 -3.85
CA LYS A 759 -21.96 -49.90 -2.43
C LYS A 759 -22.51 -48.70 -1.63
N GLU A 760 -22.49 -47.47 -2.18
CA GLU A 760 -23.21 -46.31 -1.59
C GLU A 760 -24.74 -46.53 -1.50
N ILE A 761 -25.35 -47.16 -2.52
CA ILE A 761 -26.80 -47.46 -2.54
C ILE A 761 -27.16 -48.50 -1.47
N VAL A 762 -26.45 -49.62 -1.41
CA VAL A 762 -26.62 -50.68 -0.39
C VAL A 762 -26.47 -50.09 1.02
N ASP A 763 -25.50 -49.20 1.24
CA ASP A 763 -25.30 -48.50 2.51
C ASP A 763 -26.50 -47.64 2.93
N VAL A 764 -27.17 -46.95 2.00
CA VAL A 764 -28.41 -46.20 2.32
C VAL A 764 -29.56 -47.14 2.69
N HIS A 765 -29.73 -48.22 1.93
CA HIS A 765 -30.79 -49.20 2.18
C HIS A 765 -30.58 -49.92 3.52
N ARG A 766 -29.34 -50.36 3.81
CA ARG A 766 -28.95 -50.92 5.11
C ARG A 766 -29.13 -49.91 6.23
N GLY A 767 -28.66 -48.66 6.07
CA GLY A 767 -28.78 -47.63 7.09
C GLY A 767 -30.23 -47.22 7.41
N LEU A 768 -31.16 -47.37 6.46
CA LEU A 768 -32.59 -47.17 6.69
C LEU A 768 -33.23 -48.40 7.37
N ALA A 769 -32.82 -49.61 6.99
CA ALA A 769 -33.23 -50.86 7.64
C ALA A 769 -32.77 -50.91 9.11
N GLU A 770 -31.50 -50.60 9.40
CA GLU A 770 -30.95 -50.44 10.75
C GLU A 770 -31.74 -49.41 11.57
N GLN A 771 -32.10 -48.27 10.96
CA GLN A 771 -32.86 -47.21 11.64
C GLN A 771 -34.29 -47.67 12.00
N ALA A 772 -34.98 -48.37 11.10
CA ALA A 772 -36.30 -48.94 11.35
C ALA A 772 -36.25 -50.05 12.42
N PHE A 773 -35.30 -50.99 12.29
CA PHE A 773 -35.08 -52.06 13.24
C PHE A 773 -34.76 -51.53 14.64
N LYS A 774 -33.86 -50.54 14.76
CA LYS A 774 -33.49 -49.90 16.03
C LYS A 774 -34.67 -49.21 16.71
N GLN A 775 -35.57 -48.58 15.96
CA GLN A 775 -36.77 -47.95 16.52
C GLN A 775 -37.75 -49.00 17.08
N GLN A 776 -38.03 -50.07 16.34
CA GLN A 776 -38.94 -51.13 16.79
C GLN A 776 -38.34 -51.95 17.94
N ALA A 777 -37.06 -52.31 17.84
CA ALA A 777 -36.33 -53.03 18.89
C ALA A 777 -36.26 -52.25 20.21
N ALA A 778 -36.11 -50.91 20.16
CA ALA A 778 -36.10 -50.07 21.36
C ALA A 778 -37.46 -50.03 22.08
N VAL A 779 -38.57 -50.24 21.36
CA VAL A 779 -39.92 -50.40 21.94
C VAL A 779 -40.10 -51.80 22.56
N ILE A 780 -39.67 -52.84 21.86
CA ILE A 780 -39.76 -54.24 22.34
C ILE A 780 -38.88 -54.46 23.59
N LEU A 781 -37.71 -53.81 23.65
CA LEU A 781 -36.73 -53.90 24.74
C LEU A 781 -36.86 -52.76 25.78
N ALA A 782 -38.05 -52.18 25.95
CA ALA A 782 -38.28 -51.04 26.86
C ALA A 782 -37.72 -51.29 28.28
N ASP A 783 -37.94 -52.49 28.83
CA ASP A 783 -37.52 -52.92 30.18
C ASP A 783 -36.13 -53.59 30.23
N GLY A 784 -35.36 -53.56 29.13
CA GLY A 784 -34.00 -54.13 29.05
C GLY A 784 -33.88 -55.65 29.03
N GLN A 785 -34.89 -56.41 29.51
CA GLN A 785 -34.82 -57.88 29.59
C GLN A 785 -35.04 -58.59 28.24
N LEU A 786 -34.08 -59.46 27.88
CA LEU A 786 -34.15 -60.42 26.77
C LEU A 786 -34.90 -61.70 27.18
N THR A 787 -36.24 -61.68 27.13
CA THR A 787 -37.04 -62.91 27.25
C THR A 787 -37.10 -63.64 25.91
N LYS A 788 -37.28 -64.98 25.93
CA LYS A 788 -37.36 -65.79 24.69
C LYS A 788 -38.40 -65.26 23.69
N ALA A 789 -39.59 -64.88 24.18
CA ALA A 789 -40.64 -64.29 23.35
C ALA A 789 -40.26 -62.93 22.74
N ARG A 790 -39.43 -62.12 23.41
CA ARG A 790 -38.89 -60.87 22.83
C ARG A 790 -37.85 -61.15 21.76
N VAL A 791 -37.01 -62.17 21.93
CA VAL A 791 -36.07 -62.61 20.89
C VAL A 791 -36.83 -63.12 19.66
N GLU A 792 -37.92 -63.87 19.86
CA GLU A 792 -38.80 -64.31 18.76
C GLU A 792 -39.47 -63.13 18.03
N GLN A 793 -39.97 -62.13 18.77
CA GLN A 793 -40.50 -60.88 18.18
C GLN A 793 -39.44 -60.05 17.45
N LEU A 794 -38.22 -59.96 17.97
CA LEU A 794 -37.10 -59.27 17.33
C LEU A 794 -36.63 -59.99 16.06
N ASN A 795 -36.62 -61.33 16.05
CA ASN A 795 -36.31 -62.12 14.86
C ASN A 795 -37.38 -61.97 13.78
N GLU A 796 -38.66 -61.83 14.17
CA GLU A 796 -39.76 -61.56 13.23
C GLU A 796 -39.65 -60.14 12.62
N VAL A 797 -39.39 -59.13 13.46
CA VAL A 797 -39.11 -57.75 13.00
C VAL A 797 -37.84 -57.69 12.13
N GLN A 798 -36.81 -58.50 12.42
CA GLN A 798 -35.61 -58.59 11.59
C GLN A 798 -35.96 -59.08 10.18
N LYS A 799 -36.76 -60.15 10.06
CA LYS A 799 -37.21 -60.69 8.76
C LYS A 799 -38.02 -59.68 7.97
N GLN A 800 -38.97 -58.98 8.61
CA GLN A 800 -39.81 -57.96 7.98
C GLN A 800 -39.04 -56.71 7.53
N VAL A 801 -37.80 -56.52 8.01
CA VAL A 801 -36.92 -55.41 7.64
C VAL A 801 -35.79 -55.86 6.68
N GLY A 802 -35.52 -57.17 6.58
CA GLY A 802 -34.48 -57.73 5.71
C GLY A 802 -33.04 -57.50 6.19
N LEU A 803 -32.84 -57.25 7.49
CA LEU A 803 -31.52 -56.91 8.04
C LEU A 803 -30.70 -58.18 8.37
N PRO A 804 -29.41 -58.27 8.01
CA PRO A 804 -28.57 -59.42 8.39
C PRO A 804 -28.44 -59.60 9.91
N SER A 805 -28.29 -60.87 10.35
CA SER A 805 -28.35 -61.23 11.77
C SER A 805 -27.25 -60.60 12.62
N GLU A 806 -26.07 -60.33 12.05
CA GLU A 806 -24.98 -59.69 12.80
C GLU A 806 -25.33 -58.25 13.21
N TYR A 807 -25.86 -57.47 12.26
CA TYR A 807 -26.27 -56.09 12.49
C TYR A 807 -27.48 -56.01 13.42
N ALA A 808 -28.46 -56.91 13.25
CA ALA A 808 -29.59 -57.04 14.17
C ALA A 808 -29.13 -57.37 15.60
N GLN A 809 -28.25 -58.36 15.77
CA GLN A 809 -27.68 -58.69 17.08
C GLN A 809 -26.83 -57.57 17.67
N LYS A 810 -26.06 -56.83 16.86
CA LYS A 810 -25.27 -55.67 17.28
C LYS A 810 -26.17 -54.54 17.78
N ILE A 811 -27.29 -54.28 17.12
CA ILE A 811 -28.30 -53.31 17.57
C ILE A 811 -28.97 -53.78 18.87
N ILE A 812 -29.36 -55.06 18.98
CA ILE A 812 -29.94 -55.64 20.21
C ILE A 812 -28.94 -55.53 21.38
N LYS A 813 -27.68 -55.94 21.19
CA LYS A 813 -26.60 -55.83 22.18
C LYS A 813 -26.45 -54.38 22.63
N ASN A 814 -26.35 -53.42 21.71
CA ASN A 814 -26.23 -52.00 22.03
C ASN A 814 -27.45 -51.42 22.79
N ILE A 815 -28.67 -51.84 22.45
CA ILE A 815 -29.88 -51.41 23.18
C ILE A 815 -29.88 -51.99 24.60
N THR A 816 -29.54 -53.28 24.74
CA THR A 816 -29.53 -53.97 26.04
C THR A 816 -28.42 -53.47 26.96
N THR A 817 -27.19 -53.25 26.49
CA THR A 817 -26.12 -52.65 27.31
C THR A 817 -26.48 -51.23 27.76
N THR A 818 -27.01 -50.38 26.87
CA THR A 818 -27.47 -49.02 27.22
C THR A 818 -28.58 -49.06 28.29
N LYS A 819 -29.51 -50.01 28.21
CA LYS A 819 -30.60 -50.18 29.19
C LYS A 819 -30.12 -50.76 30.51
N MET A 820 -29.19 -51.73 30.48
CA MET A 820 -28.58 -52.31 31.68
C MET A 820 -27.73 -51.29 32.43
N ALA A 821 -26.96 -50.45 31.74
CA ALA A 821 -26.19 -49.37 32.37
C ALA A 821 -27.11 -48.41 33.15
N ALA A 822 -28.16 -47.89 32.52
CA ALA A 822 -29.13 -47.01 33.19
C ALA A 822 -29.83 -47.67 34.40
N ALA A 823 -30.09 -48.98 34.35
CA ALA A 823 -30.64 -49.73 35.48
C ALA A 823 -29.63 -49.87 36.64
N ILE A 824 -28.36 -50.14 36.32
CA ILE A 824 -27.26 -50.25 37.30
C ILE A 824 -26.99 -48.89 37.97
N GLU A 825 -26.87 -47.80 37.18
CA GLU A 825 -26.71 -46.44 37.72
C GLU A 825 -27.86 -46.06 38.68
N THR A 826 -29.10 -46.42 38.33
CA THR A 826 -30.28 -46.21 39.19
C THR A 826 -30.18 -47.01 40.50
N ALA A 827 -29.74 -48.26 40.46
CA ALA A 827 -29.57 -49.11 41.64
C ALA A 827 -28.41 -48.64 42.55
N VAL A 828 -27.30 -48.16 41.96
CA VAL A 828 -26.17 -47.52 42.66
C VAL A 828 -26.62 -46.23 43.34
N GLY A 829 -27.36 -45.36 42.63
CA GLY A 829 -27.91 -44.11 43.20
C GLY A 829 -28.85 -44.36 44.38
N GLN A 830 -29.61 -45.46 44.35
CA GLN A 830 -30.47 -45.90 45.45
C GLN A 830 -29.73 -46.63 46.59
N GLY A 831 -28.41 -46.86 46.48
CA GLY A 831 -27.63 -47.57 47.49
C GLY A 831 -27.98 -49.06 47.65
N ARG A 832 -28.58 -49.68 46.63
CA ARG A 832 -29.04 -51.09 46.66
C ARG A 832 -27.99 -52.10 46.21
N LEU A 833 -26.82 -51.65 45.78
CA LEU A 833 -25.68 -52.47 45.36
C LEU A 833 -24.49 -52.21 46.29
N ASN A 834 -24.02 -53.26 46.97
CA ASN A 834 -22.78 -53.25 47.76
C ASN A 834 -21.63 -53.88 46.93
N ILE A 835 -20.36 -53.65 47.29
CA ILE A 835 -19.16 -54.09 46.55
C ILE A 835 -19.16 -55.60 46.24
N LYS A 836 -19.73 -56.43 47.12
CA LYS A 836 -19.87 -57.87 46.90
C LYS A 836 -20.74 -58.20 45.68
N GLN A 837 -21.87 -57.50 45.52
CA GLN A 837 -22.76 -57.64 44.36
C GLN A 837 -22.17 -57.02 43.09
N ILE A 838 -21.32 -56.00 43.24
CA ILE A 838 -20.54 -55.43 42.12
C ILE A 838 -19.50 -56.45 41.64
N ARG A 839 -18.84 -57.18 42.56
CA ARG A 839 -17.93 -58.28 42.24
C ARG A 839 -18.68 -59.44 41.57
N GLU A 840 -19.84 -59.86 42.10
CA GLU A 840 -20.73 -60.85 41.47
C GLU A 840 -21.13 -60.46 40.03
N LEU A 841 -21.44 -59.18 39.77
CA LEU A 841 -21.74 -58.68 38.42
C LEU A 841 -20.51 -58.67 37.49
N LYS A 842 -19.32 -58.39 38.02
CA LYS A 842 -18.04 -58.45 37.29
C LYS A 842 -17.67 -59.90 36.94
N GLU A 843 -17.85 -60.83 37.88
CA GLU A 843 -17.69 -62.28 37.69
C GLU A 843 -18.70 -62.85 36.69
N ALA A 844 -19.93 -62.31 36.65
CA ALA A 844 -20.93 -62.60 35.63
C ALA A 844 -20.62 -62.01 34.23
N GLY A 845 -19.46 -61.36 34.06
CA GLY A 845 -18.98 -60.86 32.76
C GLY A 845 -19.57 -59.52 32.32
N VAL A 846 -20.13 -58.71 33.24
CA VAL A 846 -20.61 -57.36 32.93
C VAL A 846 -19.44 -56.38 32.97
N ASP A 847 -19.25 -55.62 31.87
CA ASP A 847 -18.25 -54.54 31.79
C ASP A 847 -18.71 -53.27 32.53
N LEU A 848 -18.58 -53.31 33.85
CA LEU A 848 -18.98 -52.22 34.75
C LEU A 848 -18.12 -50.96 34.60
N ASP A 849 -16.93 -51.06 34.02
CA ASP A 849 -15.99 -49.94 33.89
C ASP A 849 -16.47 -48.92 32.85
N ASN A 850 -17.00 -49.41 31.72
CA ASN A 850 -17.63 -48.57 30.69
C ASN A 850 -19.12 -48.27 30.98
N MET A 851 -19.78 -49.04 31.85
CA MET A 851 -21.22 -48.89 32.15
C MET A 851 -21.54 -48.02 33.39
N ILE A 852 -20.55 -47.60 34.18
CA ILE A 852 -20.75 -46.75 35.38
C ILE A 852 -19.76 -45.58 35.40
N ALA A 853 -20.26 -44.36 35.53
CA ALA A 853 -19.46 -43.15 35.66
C ALA A 853 -18.47 -43.18 36.84
N GLU A 854 -17.25 -42.65 36.65
CA GLU A 854 -16.16 -42.61 37.64
C GLU A 854 -16.62 -42.02 38.98
N SER A 855 -17.44 -40.96 38.96
CA SER A 855 -17.98 -40.31 40.16
C SER A 855 -18.93 -41.18 40.98
N LEU A 856 -19.67 -42.11 40.36
CA LEU A 856 -20.50 -43.08 41.08
C LEU A 856 -19.62 -44.19 41.69
N ARG A 857 -18.57 -44.62 40.98
CA ARG A 857 -17.58 -45.59 41.50
C ARG A 857 -16.80 -45.02 42.69
N GLU A 858 -16.36 -43.76 42.63
CA GLU A 858 -15.74 -43.07 43.78
C GLU A 858 -16.68 -42.94 45.00
N ASN A 859 -17.98 -42.71 44.77
CA ASN A 859 -18.96 -42.61 45.86
C ASN A 859 -19.29 -43.97 46.49
N LEU A 860 -19.25 -45.07 45.72
CA LEU A 860 -19.33 -46.43 46.25
C LEU A 860 -18.09 -46.77 47.10
N PHE A 861 -16.89 -46.43 46.62
CA PHE A 861 -15.65 -46.61 47.38
C PHE A 861 -15.68 -45.87 48.72
N LYS A 862 -16.09 -44.59 48.73
CA LYS A 862 -16.23 -43.81 49.97
C LYS A 862 -17.17 -44.48 50.98
N LYS A 863 -18.36 -44.90 50.56
CA LYS A 863 -19.33 -45.57 51.44
C LYS A 863 -18.80 -46.88 52.03
N THR A 864 -18.12 -47.70 51.23
CA THR A 864 -17.56 -48.98 51.70
C THR A 864 -16.39 -48.80 52.67
N VAL A 865 -15.57 -47.76 52.47
CA VAL A 865 -14.50 -47.38 53.42
C VAL A 865 -15.08 -46.82 54.72
N ASP A 866 -16.12 -45.98 54.66
CA ASP A 866 -16.84 -45.49 55.85
C ASP A 866 -17.51 -46.64 56.64
N GLU A 867 -18.02 -47.68 55.96
CA GLU A 867 -18.61 -48.88 56.58
C GLU A 867 -17.54 -49.71 57.31
N ILE A 868 -16.36 -49.93 56.71
CA ILE A 868 -15.22 -50.64 57.31
C ILE A 868 -14.73 -49.93 58.59
N PHE A 869 -14.56 -48.60 58.55
CA PHE A 869 -14.15 -47.79 59.71
C PHE A 869 -15.24 -47.63 60.78
N SER A 870 -16.45 -48.16 60.58
CA SER A 870 -17.57 -48.12 61.53
C SER A 870 -17.98 -49.51 62.03
N SER A 871 -17.08 -50.51 61.94
CA SER A 871 -17.40 -51.93 62.15
C SER A 871 -17.24 -52.43 63.59
N GLY A 872 -16.62 -51.66 64.48
CA GLY A 872 -16.36 -52.00 65.90
C GLY A 872 -15.22 -53.01 66.13
N THR A 873 -14.56 -53.48 65.06
CA THR A 873 -13.61 -54.61 65.08
C THR A 873 -12.16 -54.22 65.42
N GLY A 874 -11.72 -53.03 65.01
CA GLY A 874 -10.34 -52.57 65.20
C GLY A 874 -9.32 -53.24 64.27
N GLU A 875 -9.80 -53.74 63.13
CA GLU A 875 -9.00 -54.42 62.10
C GLU A 875 -9.22 -53.75 60.75
N PHE A 876 -8.11 -53.50 60.06
CA PHE A 876 -8.04 -52.76 58.81
C PHE A 876 -7.08 -53.53 57.90
N ASP A 877 -7.61 -54.25 56.91
CA ASP A 877 -6.80 -54.90 55.87
C ASP A 877 -6.38 -53.84 54.84
N ALA A 878 -5.11 -53.47 54.87
CA ALA A 878 -4.51 -52.54 53.94
C ALA A 878 -4.51 -53.07 52.49
N GLU A 879 -4.41 -54.38 52.27
CA GLU A 879 -4.47 -54.96 50.93
C GLU A 879 -5.88 -54.91 50.36
N GLU A 880 -6.91 -55.24 51.15
CA GLU A 880 -8.30 -55.16 50.68
C GLU A 880 -8.71 -53.71 50.37
N VAL A 881 -8.39 -52.77 51.26
CA VAL A 881 -8.81 -51.36 51.11
C VAL A 881 -8.00 -50.61 50.04
N TYR A 882 -6.69 -50.86 49.89
CA TYR A 882 -5.85 -50.11 48.95
C TYR A 882 -5.63 -50.79 47.60
N GLU A 883 -5.84 -52.11 47.47
CA GLU A 883 -5.53 -52.84 46.24
C GLU A 883 -6.75 -53.58 45.70
N LYS A 884 -7.43 -54.41 46.50
CA LYS A 884 -8.53 -55.28 46.03
C LYS A 884 -9.77 -54.44 45.65
N ILE A 885 -10.28 -53.58 46.53
CA ILE A 885 -11.48 -52.76 46.23
C ILE A 885 -11.20 -51.70 45.12
N PRO A 886 -10.05 -50.99 45.08
CA PRO A 886 -9.75 -50.08 43.96
C PRO A 886 -9.59 -50.79 42.61
N ALA A 887 -9.10 -52.04 42.57
CA ALA A 887 -9.06 -52.86 41.35
C ALA A 887 -10.46 -53.37 40.92
N ASP A 888 -11.33 -53.72 41.88
CA ASP A 888 -12.72 -54.09 41.59
C ASP A 888 -13.49 -52.93 40.94
N LEU A 889 -13.32 -51.70 41.45
CA LEU A 889 -14.00 -50.49 40.95
C LEU A 889 -13.22 -49.73 39.86
N ASN A 890 -12.03 -50.19 39.47
CA ASN A 890 -11.10 -49.54 38.55
C ASN A 890 -10.91 -48.03 38.88
N ILE A 891 -10.48 -47.77 40.12
CA ILE A 891 -10.15 -46.43 40.66
C ILE A 891 -8.65 -46.35 40.86
N LYS A 892 -8.04 -45.21 40.52
CA LYS A 892 -6.59 -44.98 40.73
C LYS A 892 -6.23 -45.14 42.21
N VAL A 893 -5.28 -46.05 42.50
CA VAL A 893 -4.81 -46.37 43.85
C VAL A 893 -4.38 -45.13 44.65
N GLU A 894 -3.81 -44.11 43.99
CA GLU A 894 -3.44 -42.83 44.60
C GLU A 894 -4.66 -42.02 45.10
N LYS A 895 -5.72 -41.92 44.27
CA LYS A 895 -7.00 -41.30 44.67
C LYS A 895 -7.61 -42.07 45.84
N ALA A 896 -7.63 -43.40 45.75
CA ALA A 896 -8.17 -44.27 46.79
C ALA A 896 -7.44 -44.06 48.13
N LYS A 897 -6.10 -44.04 48.11
CA LYS A 897 -5.26 -43.75 49.29
C LYS A 897 -5.55 -42.36 49.87
N HIS A 898 -5.68 -41.32 49.05
CA HIS A 898 -6.04 -39.97 49.55
C HIS A 898 -7.40 -39.96 50.26
N VAL A 899 -8.43 -40.54 49.63
CA VAL A 899 -9.79 -40.60 50.18
C VAL A 899 -9.84 -41.37 51.49
N VAL A 900 -9.13 -42.50 51.61
CA VAL A 900 -9.03 -43.27 52.85
C VAL A 900 -8.34 -42.46 53.96
N VAL A 901 -7.27 -41.72 53.64
CA VAL A 901 -6.54 -40.87 54.60
C VAL A 901 -7.41 -39.70 55.08
N GLU A 902 -8.20 -39.08 54.21
CA GLU A 902 -9.15 -38.03 54.59
C GLU A 902 -10.28 -38.56 55.48
N LEU A 903 -10.86 -39.71 55.15
CA LEU A 903 -11.90 -40.35 55.96
C LEU A 903 -11.34 -40.77 57.33
N ALA A 904 -10.19 -41.45 57.38
CA ALA A 904 -9.55 -41.87 58.63
C ALA A 904 -9.24 -40.67 59.54
N ARG A 905 -8.68 -39.57 59.02
CA ARG A 905 -8.41 -38.35 59.81
C ARG A 905 -9.68 -37.73 60.38
N ASN A 906 -10.75 -37.67 59.59
CA ASN A 906 -12.05 -37.17 60.05
C ASN A 906 -12.74 -38.13 61.04
N ARG A 907 -12.45 -39.43 61.00
CA ARG A 907 -13.00 -40.44 61.91
C ARG A 907 -12.21 -40.58 63.22
N LEU A 908 -10.90 -40.37 63.24
CA LEU A 908 -10.07 -40.42 64.46
C LEU A 908 -10.61 -39.54 65.60
N SER A 909 -10.79 -38.24 65.36
CA SER A 909 -11.31 -37.32 66.38
C SER A 909 -12.76 -37.65 66.78
N ASN A 910 -13.61 -37.98 65.80
CA ASN A 910 -15.00 -38.33 66.05
C ASN A 910 -15.18 -39.64 66.84
N SER A 911 -14.34 -40.65 66.62
CA SER A 911 -14.38 -41.92 67.37
C SER A 911 -13.91 -41.75 68.83
N LEU A 912 -12.92 -40.89 69.10
CA LEU A 912 -12.56 -40.51 70.47
C LEU A 912 -13.70 -39.74 71.16
N ILE A 913 -14.32 -38.76 70.49
CA ILE A 913 -15.49 -38.02 71.01
C ILE A 913 -16.66 -38.97 71.29
N GLN A 914 -16.91 -39.95 70.40
CA GLN A 914 -17.91 -41.00 70.61
C GLN A 914 -17.56 -41.87 71.83
N ALA A 915 -16.31 -42.32 71.97
CA ALA A 915 -15.86 -43.10 73.13
C ALA A 915 -16.06 -42.33 74.45
N VAL A 916 -15.69 -41.05 74.53
CA VAL A 916 -15.94 -40.21 75.73
C VAL A 916 -17.45 -40.00 75.97
N SER A 917 -18.25 -39.81 74.92
CA SER A 917 -19.70 -39.68 75.07
C SER A 917 -20.34 -40.97 75.62
N LEU A 918 -19.85 -42.14 75.22
CA LEU A 918 -20.31 -43.45 75.65
C LEU A 918 -19.78 -43.80 77.06
N LEU A 919 -18.60 -43.30 77.44
CA LEU A 919 -18.08 -43.33 78.81
C LEU A 919 -19.02 -42.59 79.76
N ARG A 920 -19.41 -41.36 79.42
CA ARG A 920 -20.36 -40.54 80.20
C ARG A 920 -21.74 -41.20 80.30
N GLN A 921 -22.16 -41.94 79.27
CA GLN A 921 -23.36 -42.79 79.27
C GLN A 921 -23.17 -44.16 79.95
N ARG A 922 -21.98 -44.45 80.52
CA ARG A 922 -21.57 -45.72 81.14
C ARG A 922 -21.66 -46.97 80.24
N ASN A 923 -21.78 -46.81 78.93
CA ASN A 923 -21.91 -47.91 77.96
C ASN A 923 -20.55 -48.55 77.65
N ARG A 924 -20.06 -49.40 78.56
CA ARG A 924 -18.74 -50.06 78.45
C ARG A 924 -18.53 -50.82 77.13
N LYS A 925 -19.57 -51.43 76.55
CA LYS A 925 -19.44 -52.15 75.26
C LYS A 925 -19.28 -51.19 74.08
N GLY A 926 -20.06 -50.11 74.03
CA GLY A 926 -19.94 -49.07 73.02
C GLY A 926 -18.61 -48.30 73.09
N VAL A 927 -18.06 -48.12 74.31
CA VAL A 927 -16.71 -47.59 74.51
C VAL A 927 -15.67 -48.49 73.84
N VAL A 928 -15.70 -49.80 74.10
CA VAL A 928 -14.72 -50.75 73.51
C VAL A 928 -14.83 -50.80 71.98
N SER A 929 -16.03 -50.77 71.39
CA SER A 929 -16.17 -50.71 69.93
C SER A 929 -15.63 -49.41 69.34
N SER A 930 -15.94 -48.24 69.94
CA SER A 930 -15.45 -46.94 69.44
C SER A 930 -13.93 -46.78 69.62
N LEU A 931 -13.34 -47.37 70.66
CA LEU A 931 -11.88 -47.43 70.84
C LEU A 931 -11.21 -48.42 69.86
N ASN A 932 -11.90 -49.49 69.47
CA ASN A 932 -11.47 -50.35 68.37
C ASN A 932 -11.52 -49.60 67.03
N ASP A 933 -12.59 -48.87 66.73
CA ASP A 933 -12.71 -48.05 65.51
C ASP A 933 -11.63 -46.96 65.44
N LEU A 934 -11.31 -46.32 66.58
CA LEU A 934 -10.17 -45.41 66.72
C LEU A 934 -8.84 -46.08 66.33
N LEU A 935 -8.61 -47.33 66.78
CA LEU A 935 -7.42 -48.11 66.44
C LEU A 935 -7.40 -48.61 64.98
N ALA A 936 -8.56 -48.84 64.35
CA ALA A 936 -8.63 -49.10 62.90
C ALA A 936 -8.24 -47.85 62.10
N CYS A 937 -8.69 -46.66 62.54
CA CYS A 937 -8.34 -45.40 61.89
C CYS A 937 -6.85 -45.03 62.09
N ASP A 938 -6.25 -45.30 63.25
CA ASP A 938 -4.81 -45.09 63.50
C ASP A 938 -3.92 -46.05 62.69
N LYS A 939 -4.36 -47.29 62.48
CA LYS A 939 -3.67 -48.21 61.55
C LYS A 939 -3.65 -47.70 60.10
N ALA A 940 -4.68 -46.96 59.68
CA ALA A 940 -4.74 -46.34 58.36
C ALA A 940 -3.98 -45.00 58.29
N VAL A 941 -3.92 -44.23 59.39
CA VAL A 941 -3.18 -42.96 59.50
C VAL A 941 -2.56 -42.87 60.90
N PRO A 942 -1.27 -43.21 61.07
CA PRO A 942 -0.60 -43.17 62.37
C PRO A 942 -0.60 -41.74 62.95
N ALA A 943 -1.22 -41.59 64.12
CA ALA A 943 -1.45 -40.29 64.75
C ALA A 943 -0.41 -39.94 65.84
N GLU A 944 -0.27 -38.63 66.07
CA GLU A 944 0.25 -38.03 67.32
C GLU A 944 -0.79 -38.22 68.46
N PRO A 945 -0.37 -38.18 69.74
CA PRO A 945 -1.30 -38.32 70.87
C PRO A 945 -2.43 -37.28 70.84
N LEU A 946 -3.67 -37.73 71.01
CA LEU A 946 -4.85 -36.87 70.90
C LEU A 946 -5.06 -36.09 72.21
N SER A 947 -5.01 -34.76 72.12
CA SER A 947 -5.28 -33.87 73.25
C SER A 947 -6.76 -33.88 73.65
N TRP A 948 -7.05 -34.13 74.92
CA TRP A 948 -8.37 -33.98 75.54
C TRP A 948 -8.25 -33.17 76.83
N ASP A 949 -9.21 -32.30 77.12
CA ASP A 949 -9.13 -31.34 78.24
C ASP A 949 -9.21 -32.00 79.63
N VAL A 950 -9.67 -33.26 79.72
CA VAL A 950 -9.86 -33.99 80.99
C VAL A 950 -9.05 -35.30 80.98
N PRO A 951 -7.85 -35.34 81.60
CA PRO A 951 -6.97 -36.53 81.56
C PRO A 951 -7.54 -37.72 82.34
N ASP A 952 -8.44 -37.46 83.30
CA ASP A 952 -9.11 -38.51 84.08
C ASP A 952 -10.06 -39.34 83.21
N GLU A 953 -10.77 -38.71 82.26
CA GLU A 953 -11.64 -39.44 81.31
C GLU A 953 -10.85 -40.34 80.36
N LEU A 954 -9.64 -39.93 79.96
CA LEU A 954 -8.74 -40.78 79.17
C LEU A 954 -8.23 -41.97 79.99
N SER A 955 -7.96 -41.75 81.28
CA SER A 955 -7.54 -42.78 82.22
C SER A 955 -8.64 -43.82 82.46
N ASP A 956 -9.90 -43.38 82.60
CA ASP A 956 -11.08 -44.24 82.71
C ASP A 956 -11.36 -45.01 81.41
N LEU A 957 -11.21 -44.39 80.23
CA LEU A 957 -11.30 -45.09 78.94
C LEU A 957 -10.26 -46.22 78.86
N PHE A 958 -9.01 -45.94 79.22
CA PHE A 958 -7.94 -46.94 79.23
C PHE A 958 -8.21 -48.07 80.24
N ALA A 959 -8.68 -47.75 81.45
CA ALA A 959 -9.04 -48.73 82.47
C ALA A 959 -10.24 -49.62 82.06
N ILE A 960 -11.22 -49.09 81.32
CA ILE A 960 -12.33 -49.88 80.75
C ILE A 960 -11.83 -50.77 79.60
N TYR A 961 -10.96 -50.26 78.73
CA TYR A 961 -10.40 -51.04 77.63
C TYR A 961 -9.51 -52.18 78.14
N MET A 962 -8.65 -51.93 79.14
CA MET A 962 -7.87 -52.96 79.84
C MET A 962 -8.76 -54.09 80.42
N LYS A 963 -9.91 -53.75 81.00
CA LYS A 963 -10.90 -54.71 81.54
C LYS A 963 -11.64 -55.52 80.46
N SER A 964 -11.28 -55.39 79.18
CA SER A 964 -11.80 -56.18 78.05
C SER A 964 -10.77 -57.12 77.41
N GLU A 965 -9.64 -57.35 78.08
CA GLU A 965 -8.51 -58.20 77.64
C GLU A 965 -8.07 -58.02 76.16
N PRO A 966 -7.75 -56.79 75.70
CA PRO A 966 -7.27 -56.57 74.34
C PRO A 966 -5.84 -57.07 74.15
N ALA A 967 -5.48 -57.41 72.92
CA ALA A 967 -4.10 -57.78 72.56
C ALA A 967 -3.10 -56.71 73.00
N ALA A 968 -1.93 -57.13 73.53
CA ALA A 968 -0.93 -56.25 74.14
C ALA A 968 -0.45 -55.12 73.20
N GLU A 969 -0.45 -55.36 71.88
CA GLU A 969 -0.15 -54.35 70.85
C GLU A 969 -1.25 -53.27 70.77
N LYS A 970 -2.54 -53.68 70.73
CA LYS A 970 -3.70 -52.76 70.74
C LYS A 970 -3.69 -51.93 72.03
N LEU A 971 -3.40 -52.54 73.18
CA LEU A 971 -3.22 -51.84 74.48
C LEU A 971 -2.09 -50.82 74.44
N SER A 972 -0.89 -51.22 74.01
CA SER A 972 0.30 -50.36 74.02
C SER A 972 0.15 -49.17 73.06
N ARG A 973 -0.46 -49.40 71.89
CA ARG A 973 -0.74 -48.31 70.94
C ARG A 973 -1.83 -47.37 71.46
N LEU A 974 -2.88 -47.88 72.13
CA LEU A 974 -3.88 -47.02 72.76
C LEU A 974 -3.28 -46.18 73.91
N GLN A 975 -2.39 -46.74 74.73
CA GLN A 975 -1.70 -46.00 75.80
C GLN A 975 -0.94 -44.78 75.22
N TYR A 976 -0.24 -44.98 74.10
CA TYR A 976 0.44 -43.91 73.36
C TYR A 976 -0.54 -42.86 72.80
N LEU A 977 -1.62 -43.30 72.15
CA LEU A 977 -2.61 -42.38 71.53
C LEU A 977 -3.36 -41.53 72.55
N LEU A 978 -3.60 -42.05 73.76
CA LEU A 978 -4.23 -41.33 74.87
C LEU A 978 -3.21 -40.50 75.70
N GLY A 979 -1.91 -40.53 75.37
CA GLY A 979 -0.87 -39.75 76.05
C GLY A 979 -0.59 -40.16 77.50
N ILE A 980 -0.93 -41.39 77.90
CA ILE A 980 -0.89 -41.83 79.31
C ILE A 980 0.54 -42.26 79.68
N SER A 981 1.10 -41.60 80.71
CA SER A 981 2.46 -41.90 81.21
C SER A 981 2.60 -43.34 81.71
N ASP A 982 3.78 -43.95 81.56
CA ASP A 982 4.01 -45.32 82.02
C ASP A 982 3.80 -45.48 83.53
N SER A 983 4.07 -44.44 84.34
CA SER A 983 3.77 -44.42 85.77
C SER A 983 2.27 -44.48 86.09
N THR A 984 1.43 -43.78 85.34
CA THR A 984 -0.04 -43.81 85.54
C THR A 984 -0.64 -45.08 84.93
N ALA A 985 -0.14 -45.55 83.80
CA ALA A 985 -0.53 -46.84 83.22
C ALA A 985 -0.09 -48.04 84.08
N ALA A 986 0.99 -47.94 84.86
CA ALA A 986 1.37 -48.93 85.86
C ALA A 986 0.46 -48.89 87.09
N ALA A 987 0.18 -47.70 87.64
CA ALA A 987 -0.74 -47.55 88.77
C ALA A 987 -2.15 -48.08 88.47
N LEU A 988 -2.65 -47.88 87.24
CA LEU A 988 -3.93 -48.42 86.78
C LEU A 988 -3.91 -49.96 86.61
N ARG A 989 -2.75 -50.59 86.45
CA ARG A 989 -2.60 -52.07 86.48
C ARG A 989 -2.74 -52.58 87.92
N GLU A 990 -1.94 -52.05 88.86
CA GLU A 990 -1.96 -52.48 90.26
C GLU A 990 -3.32 -52.21 90.95
N MET A 991 -3.97 -51.11 90.62
CA MET A 991 -5.31 -50.76 91.11
C MET A 991 -6.43 -51.61 90.46
N GLY A 992 -6.13 -52.27 89.34
CA GLY A 992 -7.02 -53.25 88.71
C GLY A 992 -7.16 -54.53 89.54
N ASP A 993 -6.02 -55.10 89.95
CA ASP A 993 -5.98 -56.36 90.72
C ASP A 993 -6.56 -56.21 92.14
N THR A 994 -6.39 -55.05 92.77
CA THR A 994 -6.93 -54.78 94.12
C THR A 994 -8.45 -54.60 94.18
N LEU A 995 -9.14 -54.46 93.04
CA LEU A 995 -10.60 -54.29 92.97
C LEU A 995 -11.41 -55.59 92.88
N LEU A 996 -10.76 -56.76 92.94
CA LEU A 996 -11.41 -58.08 92.83
C LEU A 996 -12.28 -58.52 94.03
N SER A 997 -12.53 -57.64 95.02
CA SER A 997 -13.11 -58.03 96.32
C SER A 997 -14.31 -57.22 96.82
N VAL A 998 -14.87 -56.26 96.06
CA VAL A 998 -15.99 -55.41 96.56
C VAL A 998 -17.11 -55.23 95.52
N GLY A 999 -18.34 -55.54 95.95
CA GLY A 999 -19.55 -54.88 95.45
C GLY A 999 -20.19 -55.42 94.17
N ALA A 1000 -20.72 -56.65 94.21
CA ALA A 1000 -21.75 -57.08 93.27
C ALA A 1000 -23.14 -56.75 93.83
N GLU A 1001 -23.60 -55.50 93.65
CA GLU A 1001 -25.01 -55.13 93.89
C GLU A 1001 -25.58 -54.35 92.68
N GLU A 1002 -26.76 -54.81 92.20
CA GLU A 1002 -27.47 -54.24 91.06
C GLU A 1002 -28.47 -53.16 91.52
N GLU A 1003 -28.06 -51.90 91.63
CA GLU A 1003 -29.02 -50.80 91.76
C GLU A 1003 -29.66 -50.45 90.41
N LYS A 1004 -30.87 -50.98 90.20
CA LYS A 1004 -31.78 -50.58 89.13
C LYS A 1004 -32.20 -49.12 89.33
N PHE A 1005 -31.99 -48.27 88.33
CA PHE A 1005 -32.78 -47.06 88.17
C PHE A 1005 -33.53 -47.08 86.84
N VAL A 1006 -34.83 -46.80 86.93
CA VAL A 1006 -35.77 -46.75 85.81
C VAL A 1006 -35.86 -45.31 85.32
N PHE A 1007 -35.69 -45.12 84.01
CA PHE A 1007 -36.24 -44.02 83.21
C PHE A 1007 -36.59 -44.55 81.82
#